data_AF-A0A9P9E959-F1
#
_entry.id   AF-A0A9P9E959-F1
#
_cell.length_a   1.000
_cell.length_b   1.000
_cell.length_c   1.000
_cell.angle_alpha   90.00
_cell.angle_beta   90.00
_cell.angle_gamma   90.00
#
_symmetry.space_group_name_H-M   'P 1'
#
loop_
_entity.id
_entity.type
_entity.pdbx_description
1 polymer ?
#
loop_
_entity_poly.entity_id
_entity_poly.type
_entity_poly.pdbx_seq_one_letter_code
_entity_poly.pdbx_strand_id
1 'polypeptide(L)'
;MTKHDGERPLTSDERNPYASASRWRHQESSAFAQHAAARSPVGHGSTGDLADFLNTSRIEPPDSDARSAHSIGRHKPIPVAAVGGPSTLSANLDGAENASQEEVEAPDGKEIVCGPLLNYRRMDAGRWYGSVLVVVRGGGKTPPEQPFMTLRLASRAQESEVTAQADTNGNELTNGTTDGTRLEPHCLYSDPRNTFWAFDIDVPIAATETSYEYEIPDMRYSSEEKPRTNVFVIPAATESMRIMFHSCNGFSVGTDEEAWSGPALWNDVVRKHRSIPFHVMIGGGDQIYNDGIRVGGPLRPWTNVRNPKKRRDYPFSETLRTECDDYYLKNYISWYNTAPFSTVNGQIPQVNIWDDHDIIDGFGSYVDHFMRCDVFRGIGGLAHKYYMLFQHHMPPPQSTYTTDYAAVAEKTNRPNPNQLINTYVAPQKTEPQYILGTKPGPYVAEHSHNLFARLGARIALLGIDARTERTRHQVNYPETYDVIFERLRSELQAAAESGQPIKHLILLLGIPIAYPRLTWLENIFRSPLMGPVKLLNRRFGVGGGLFNQFDGSIDLLDDLDDHYTARTHKKERADLIEALQVVAADFSVRVTILGGDVHLAALGRFYSKPDLKIPAEEDHRYMVNVVSSAIVNKPPPQAVANLLARRNKIHHLNHKTDETMLDLFNKDPGDSTKTANHNNCTMPSRNFATITENSPNNAGAHTNGNAVGYGEGEIEGEVQSFLGKDGHSFLHKGEAGSGTEHKAASRQTHGAGNDGTLDVCINVEIDQHDADGRTEMYGLTVPLLDYVKRQEPDTPPSTASQ
;
A
#
# COMPACT_ATOMS: atom_id res chain seq x y z
N MET A 1 -72.48 1.93 -5.19
CA MET A 1 -73.25 2.89 -4.36
C MET A 1 -72.24 3.62 -3.49
N THR A 2 -72.16 4.92 -3.73
CA THR A 2 -71.23 5.94 -3.23
C THR A 2 -71.30 6.20 -1.72
N LYS A 3 -70.15 6.50 -1.08
CA LYS A 3 -69.84 7.84 -0.53
C LYS A 3 -68.40 7.98 0.03
N HIS A 4 -67.66 8.89 -0.62
CA HIS A 4 -66.67 9.87 -0.12
C HIS A 4 -66.94 10.41 1.32
N ASP A 5 -66.04 10.99 2.12
CA ASP A 5 -64.73 11.65 1.95
C ASP A 5 -64.05 11.76 3.33
N GLY A 6 -62.73 12.00 3.39
CA GLY A 6 -62.09 12.54 4.60
C GLY A 6 -60.56 12.45 4.68
N GLU A 7 -59.84 13.25 3.89
CA GLU A 7 -58.40 13.55 4.09
C GLU A 7 -58.14 14.45 5.32
N ARG A 8 -57.04 14.16 6.05
CA ARG A 8 -56.03 15.06 6.69
C ARG A 8 -55.39 14.37 7.92
N PRO A 9 -54.18 14.75 8.37
CA PRO A 9 -52.96 15.16 7.67
C PRO A 9 -51.73 14.33 8.13
N LEU A 10 -50.70 14.20 7.28
CA LEU A 10 -49.38 13.69 7.70
C LEU A 10 -48.66 14.76 8.54
N THR A 11 -48.58 14.55 9.85
CA THR A 11 -47.73 15.33 10.75
C THR A 11 -46.37 14.67 10.91
N SER A 12 -45.33 15.44 10.58
CA SER A 12 -43.91 15.23 10.85
C SER A 12 -43.61 15.12 12.35
N ASP A 13 -42.75 14.16 12.71
CA ASP A 13 -41.66 14.22 13.71
C ASP A 13 -41.49 12.87 14.43
N GLU A 14 -40.75 11.95 13.81
CA GLU A 14 -40.02 10.92 14.57
C GLU A 14 -38.54 11.31 14.60
N ARG A 15 -38.14 11.96 15.71
CA ARG A 15 -36.76 12.14 16.10
C ARG A 15 -36.10 10.76 16.29
N ASN A 16 -35.17 10.42 15.41
CA ASN A 16 -34.26 9.29 15.59
C ASN A 16 -33.32 9.59 16.78
N PRO A 17 -33.33 8.78 17.87
CA PRO A 17 -32.50 9.00 19.05
C PRO A 17 -31.04 8.50 18.91
N TYR A 18 -30.62 8.05 17.73
CA TYR A 18 -29.30 7.46 17.47
C TYR A 18 -28.44 8.23 16.45
N ALA A 19 -28.72 9.52 16.24
CA ALA A 19 -27.89 10.39 15.39
C ALA A 19 -26.54 10.70 16.08
N SER A 20 -25.49 10.01 15.65
CA SER A 20 -24.11 10.18 16.14
C SER A 20 -23.43 11.40 15.51
N ALA A 21 -22.71 12.17 16.35
CA ALA A 21 -22.14 13.48 16.05
C ALA A 21 -20.61 13.43 15.91
N SER A 22 -20.09 13.85 14.76
CA SER A 22 -18.70 14.21 14.52
C SER A 22 -18.59 15.41 13.57
N ARG A 23 -17.42 16.06 13.56
CA ARG A 23 -17.20 17.46 13.16
C ARG A 23 -17.24 17.74 11.64
N TRP A 24 -17.69 16.77 10.84
CA TRP A 24 -18.10 16.89 9.43
C TRP A 24 -19.63 17.13 9.27
N ARG A 25 -20.36 17.36 10.38
CA ARG A 25 -21.80 17.73 10.42
C ARG A 25 -22.14 19.10 11.06
N HIS A 26 -21.21 20.05 11.23
CA HIS A 26 -21.53 21.35 11.88
C HIS A 26 -22.23 22.42 11.01
N GLN A 27 -23.01 22.04 10.01
CA GLN A 27 -23.91 23.00 9.34
C GLN A 27 -25.41 22.73 9.56
N GLU A 28 -25.77 21.70 10.32
CA GLU A 28 -27.18 21.29 10.46
C GLU A 28 -27.64 21.14 11.92
N SER A 29 -27.21 22.05 12.82
CA SER A 29 -27.87 22.21 14.12
C SER A 29 -28.70 23.48 14.15
N SER A 30 -30.00 23.36 14.46
CA SER A 30 -30.96 24.47 14.62
C SER A 30 -30.53 25.53 15.64
N ALA A 31 -29.55 25.24 16.50
CA ALA A 31 -28.95 26.19 17.43
C ALA A 31 -28.12 27.31 16.74
N PHE A 32 -27.70 27.13 15.46
CA PHE A 32 -26.96 28.17 14.73
C PHE A 32 -27.89 29.23 14.12
N ALA A 33 -29.15 28.90 13.84
CA ALA A 33 -30.12 29.85 13.27
C ALA A 33 -30.51 30.98 14.25
N GLN A 34 -30.32 30.77 15.56
CA GLN A 34 -30.63 31.79 16.59
C GLN A 34 -29.51 32.79 16.85
N HIS A 35 -28.27 32.51 16.40
CA HIS A 35 -27.13 33.41 16.58
C HIS A 35 -26.74 34.18 15.31
N ALA A 36 -27.42 33.94 14.19
CA ALA A 36 -27.22 34.62 12.91
C ALA A 36 -28.12 35.86 12.73
N ALA A 37 -28.47 36.55 13.81
CA ALA A 37 -29.11 37.86 13.75
C ALA A 37 -28.05 38.97 13.85
N ALA A 38 -28.02 39.82 12.84
CA ALA A 38 -26.99 40.82 12.56
C ALA A 38 -26.70 41.81 13.72
N ARG A 39 -25.41 42.16 13.88
CA ARG A 39 -24.98 43.46 14.41
C ARG A 39 -23.84 44.03 13.56
N SER A 40 -24.05 45.26 13.09
CA SER A 40 -23.18 46.06 12.21
C SER A 40 -21.87 46.52 12.87
N PRO A 41 -20.85 46.96 12.09
CA PRO A 41 -19.52 47.27 12.60
C PRO A 41 -19.37 48.73 13.07
N VAL A 42 -18.53 48.94 14.07
CA VAL A 42 -17.97 50.26 14.45
C VAL A 42 -16.47 50.08 14.64
N GLY A 43 -15.68 51.04 14.14
CA GLY A 43 -14.27 50.87 13.80
C GLY A 43 -13.24 51.58 14.70
N HIS A 44 -12.00 51.48 14.21
CA HIS A 44 -10.72 52.17 14.50
C HIS A 44 -9.99 51.97 15.84
N GLY A 45 -8.69 51.69 15.74
CA GLY A 45 -7.69 51.96 16.78
C GLY A 45 -6.32 51.27 16.63
N SER A 46 -5.42 51.89 15.85
CA SER A 46 -3.94 51.99 16.02
C SER A 46 -3.11 50.77 16.49
N THR A 47 -2.31 50.21 15.57
CA THR A 47 -1.15 49.35 15.84
C THR A 47 0.09 50.21 16.13
N GLY A 48 0.39 50.44 17.40
CA GLY A 48 1.60 51.15 17.85
C GLY A 48 2.34 50.44 19.00
N ASP A 49 1.62 49.75 19.89
CA ASP A 49 2.19 49.28 21.16
C ASP A 49 2.68 47.81 21.17
N LEU A 50 2.73 47.12 20.02
CA LEU A 50 3.20 45.73 19.93
C LEU A 50 4.66 45.61 19.45
N ALA A 51 5.25 46.69 18.92
CA ALA A 51 6.63 46.70 18.44
C ALA A 51 7.65 46.98 19.58
N ASP A 52 7.25 47.71 20.62
CA ASP A 52 8.15 48.05 21.73
C ASP A 52 8.23 46.98 22.82
N PHE A 53 7.30 46.01 22.83
CA PHE A 53 7.34 44.87 23.76
C PHE A 53 8.36 43.78 23.33
N LEU A 54 8.67 43.69 22.03
CA LEU A 54 9.53 42.63 21.48
C LEU A 54 11.04 42.94 21.53
N ASN A 55 11.44 44.14 21.97
CA ASN A 55 12.84 44.57 21.97
C ASN A 55 13.52 44.62 23.36
N THR A 56 12.90 44.09 24.41
CA THR A 56 13.49 44.14 25.76
C THR A 56 13.63 42.76 26.42
N SER A 57 14.38 41.85 25.79
CA SER A 57 15.05 40.75 26.51
C SER A 57 15.98 39.94 25.58
N ARG A 58 17.20 40.43 25.33
CA ARG A 58 18.34 39.55 25.04
C ARG A 58 19.59 40.12 25.71
N ILE A 59 20.11 39.33 26.63
CA ILE A 59 21.40 39.48 27.29
C ILE A 59 22.44 38.77 26.41
N GLU A 60 23.52 39.46 26.07
CA GLU A 60 24.67 38.94 25.31
C GLU A 60 25.52 37.98 26.18
N PRO A 61 26.14 36.94 25.59
CA PRO A 61 27.30 36.27 26.18
C PRO A 61 28.63 36.77 25.55
N PRO A 62 29.76 36.71 26.28
CA PRO A 62 31.03 37.28 25.82
C PRO A 62 31.84 36.31 24.94
N ASP A 63 32.68 36.92 24.10
CA ASP A 63 33.63 36.31 23.16
C ASP A 63 34.70 35.41 23.80
N SER A 64 35.05 34.34 23.09
CA SER A 64 36.45 33.86 23.03
C SER A 64 36.73 33.07 21.75
N ASP A 65 37.80 33.49 21.06
CA ASP A 65 38.39 32.98 19.83
C ASP A 65 38.74 31.48 19.79
N ALA A 66 38.57 30.84 18.62
CA ALA A 66 39.68 30.23 17.83
C ALA A 66 39.20 29.34 16.65
N ARG A 67 39.37 29.89 15.45
CA ARG A 67 39.78 29.28 14.15
C ARG A 67 39.76 27.75 13.98
N SER A 68 38.93 27.25 13.06
CA SER A 68 39.29 26.24 12.05
C SER A 68 38.23 26.15 10.96
N ALA A 69 38.67 26.07 9.71
CA ALA A 69 37.90 26.19 8.48
C ALA A 69 37.13 24.92 8.10
N HIS A 70 35.91 25.03 7.57
CA HIS A 70 35.42 24.19 6.47
C HIS A 70 34.33 24.91 5.65
N SER A 71 34.46 24.75 4.33
CA SER A 71 33.70 25.36 3.25
C SER A 71 32.27 24.84 3.22
N ILE A 72 31.28 25.74 3.36
CA ILE A 72 29.86 25.45 3.11
C ILE A 72 29.48 26.14 1.80
N GLY A 73 29.22 25.32 0.79
CA GLY A 73 28.58 25.74 -0.47
C GLY A 73 27.17 26.27 -0.18
N ARG A 74 26.93 27.52 -0.57
CA ARG A 74 25.59 28.13 -0.59
C ARG A 74 24.77 27.50 -1.72
N HIS A 75 23.78 26.68 -1.37
CA HIS A 75 22.66 26.41 -2.27
C HIS A 75 21.41 27.14 -1.78
N LYS A 76 20.76 27.82 -2.74
CA LYS A 76 19.54 28.59 -2.55
C LYS A 76 18.33 27.64 -2.56
N PRO A 77 17.31 27.86 -1.71
CA PRO A 77 16.07 27.11 -1.76
C PRO A 77 15.30 27.41 -3.05
N ILE A 78 14.72 26.37 -3.66
CA ILE A 78 13.81 26.45 -4.82
C ILE A 78 12.40 26.74 -4.28
N PRO A 79 11.80 27.91 -4.54
CA PRO A 79 10.41 28.13 -4.23
C PRO A 79 9.52 27.51 -5.32
N VAL A 80 8.55 26.72 -4.89
CA VAL A 80 7.41 26.26 -5.68
C VAL A 80 6.68 27.49 -6.23
N ALA A 81 6.78 27.72 -7.54
CA ALA A 81 6.09 28.80 -8.22
C ALA A 81 4.61 28.43 -8.42
N ALA A 82 3.75 29.13 -7.69
CA ALA A 82 2.33 29.22 -8.00
C ALA A 82 2.13 29.94 -9.34
N VAL A 83 1.59 29.23 -10.34
CA VAL A 83 1.11 29.85 -11.58
C VAL A 83 -0.28 30.43 -11.31
N GLY A 84 -0.41 31.74 -11.56
CA GLY A 84 -1.55 32.57 -11.20
C GLY A 84 -2.86 32.22 -11.88
N GLY A 85 -3.96 32.46 -11.16
CA GLY A 85 -5.33 32.41 -11.69
C GLY A 85 -5.69 33.66 -12.53
N PRO A 86 -6.81 33.61 -13.26
CA PRO A 86 -7.07 34.52 -14.38
C PRO A 86 -7.66 35.85 -13.91
N SER A 87 -7.03 36.97 -14.29
CA SER A 87 -7.68 38.28 -14.29
C SER A 87 -8.18 38.60 -15.70
N THR A 88 -9.49 38.81 -15.80
CA THR A 88 -10.15 39.49 -16.91
C THR A 88 -9.50 40.84 -17.18
N LEU A 89 -9.30 41.22 -18.45
CA LEU A 89 -9.49 42.60 -18.93
C LEU A 89 -9.42 42.69 -20.46
N SER A 90 -10.37 43.46 -20.97
CA SER A 90 -10.57 43.91 -22.34
C SER A 90 -9.49 44.87 -22.84
N ALA A 91 -9.17 44.74 -24.13
CA ALA A 91 -8.78 45.77 -25.11
C ALA A 91 -7.97 47.00 -24.64
N ASN A 92 -6.75 47.13 -25.15
CA ASN A 92 -6.31 48.31 -25.89
C ASN A 92 -5.08 47.99 -26.76
N LEU A 93 -5.03 48.65 -27.91
CA LEU A 93 -4.11 48.50 -29.03
C LEU A 93 -2.76 49.23 -28.82
N ASP A 94 -1.80 48.80 -29.64
CA ASP A 94 -0.58 49.47 -30.12
C ASP A 94 0.74 49.35 -29.34
N GLY A 95 1.67 48.59 -29.95
CA GLY A 95 3.09 48.95 -30.03
C GLY A 95 4.07 48.21 -29.12
N ALA A 96 4.72 47.17 -29.65
CA ALA A 96 6.19 46.99 -29.68
C ALA A 96 6.56 45.53 -29.96
N GLU A 97 7.23 45.34 -31.10
CA GLU A 97 7.82 44.08 -31.56
C GLU A 97 9.05 43.67 -30.72
N ASN A 98 9.36 42.37 -30.81
CA ASN A 98 10.56 41.67 -30.31
C ASN A 98 10.57 41.25 -28.83
N ALA A 99 9.73 40.26 -28.51
CA ALA A 99 10.13 39.19 -27.61
C ALA A 99 10.20 37.90 -28.43
N SER A 100 11.38 37.31 -28.53
CA SER A 100 11.60 35.98 -29.10
C SER A 100 10.67 34.99 -28.39
N GLN A 101 9.65 34.51 -29.11
CA GLN A 101 8.98 33.28 -28.76
C GLN A 101 10.06 32.19 -28.80
N GLU A 102 10.47 31.70 -27.63
CA GLU A 102 11.06 30.37 -27.56
C GLU A 102 9.98 29.43 -28.10
N GLU A 103 10.10 29.05 -29.37
CA GLU A 103 9.39 27.89 -29.91
C GLU A 103 9.81 26.72 -29.02
N VAL A 104 8.90 26.29 -28.13
CA VAL A 104 9.06 25.01 -27.44
C VAL A 104 9.01 23.96 -28.55
N GLU A 105 10.18 23.48 -28.97
CA GLU A 105 10.30 22.40 -29.94
C GLU A 105 9.37 21.26 -29.53
N ALA A 106 8.62 20.73 -30.51
CA ALA A 106 7.76 19.58 -30.27
C ALA A 106 8.58 18.45 -29.62
N PRO A 107 8.05 17.73 -28.61
CA PRO A 107 8.79 16.65 -27.96
C PRO A 107 9.33 15.67 -29.01
N ASP A 108 10.62 15.36 -28.95
CA ASP A 108 11.28 14.45 -29.90
C ASP A 108 10.84 12.99 -29.76
N GLY A 109 10.02 12.70 -28.74
CA GLY A 109 9.51 11.36 -28.44
C GLY A 109 10.56 10.42 -27.83
N LYS A 110 11.72 10.94 -27.40
CA LYS A 110 12.86 10.12 -26.92
C LYS A 110 13.19 10.30 -25.44
N GLU A 111 12.37 11.05 -24.70
CA GLU A 111 12.52 11.23 -23.25
C GLU A 111 11.52 10.36 -22.47
N ILE A 112 12.05 9.49 -21.61
CA ILE A 112 11.32 8.73 -20.59
C ILE A 112 11.16 9.63 -19.35
N VAL A 113 9.93 10.07 -19.09
CA VAL A 113 9.57 10.88 -17.92
C VAL A 113 9.27 10.03 -16.68
N CYS A 114 8.94 8.75 -16.86
CA CYS A 114 8.79 7.78 -15.76
C CYS A 114 9.04 6.35 -16.24
N GLY A 115 9.47 5.47 -15.34
CA GLY A 115 9.92 4.10 -15.66
C GLY A 115 11.43 3.98 -15.97
N PRO A 116 11.96 2.77 -16.18
CA PRO A 116 11.19 1.53 -16.31
C PRO A 116 10.56 1.10 -14.98
N LEU A 117 9.30 0.66 -15.05
CA LEU A 117 8.60 0.01 -13.95
C LEU A 117 8.45 -1.46 -14.33
N LEU A 118 8.95 -2.38 -13.51
CA LEU A 118 8.94 -3.82 -13.75
C LEU A 118 7.79 -4.46 -12.97
N ASN A 119 6.95 -5.21 -13.66
CA ASN A 119 5.77 -5.86 -13.09
C ASN A 119 5.87 -7.39 -13.24
N TYR A 120 5.54 -8.11 -12.18
CA TYR A 120 5.35 -9.56 -12.19
C TYR A 120 3.90 -9.90 -12.50
N ARG A 121 3.67 -10.84 -13.42
CA ARG A 121 2.31 -11.23 -13.84
C ARG A 121 1.96 -12.64 -13.39
N ARG A 122 2.77 -13.63 -13.77
CA ARG A 122 2.53 -15.04 -13.42
C ARG A 122 3.73 -15.94 -13.73
N MET A 123 3.66 -17.16 -13.21
CA MET A 123 4.53 -18.28 -13.55
C MET A 123 3.65 -19.49 -13.84
N ASP A 124 3.79 -20.03 -15.05
CA ASP A 124 3.10 -21.25 -15.50
C ASP A 124 3.93 -21.94 -16.59
N ALA A 125 3.75 -23.25 -16.74
CA ALA A 125 4.37 -24.06 -17.81
C ALA A 125 5.90 -23.88 -17.98
N GLY A 126 6.64 -23.69 -16.87
CA GLY A 126 8.10 -23.51 -16.90
C GLY A 126 8.55 -22.15 -17.43
N ARG A 127 7.67 -21.16 -17.48
CA ARG A 127 7.94 -19.80 -17.95
C ARG A 127 7.59 -18.76 -16.88
N TRP A 128 8.35 -17.67 -16.89
CA TRP A 128 8.12 -16.49 -16.07
C TRP A 128 7.63 -15.36 -16.97
N TYR A 129 6.50 -14.76 -16.60
CA TYR A 129 5.88 -13.67 -17.35
C TYR A 129 5.86 -12.40 -16.52
N GLY A 130 6.27 -11.30 -17.14
CA GLY A 130 6.23 -9.97 -16.57
C GLY A 130 6.06 -8.91 -17.64
N SER A 131 6.19 -7.64 -17.25
CA SER A 131 6.24 -6.54 -18.21
C SER A 131 7.03 -5.36 -17.66
N VAL A 132 7.55 -4.54 -18.58
CA VAL A 132 8.20 -3.26 -18.25
C VAL A 132 7.38 -2.13 -18.84
N LEU A 133 7.02 -1.14 -18.02
CA LEU A 133 6.35 0.09 -18.46
C LEU A 133 7.34 1.26 -18.52
N VAL A 134 7.25 2.04 -19.58
CA VAL A 134 7.85 3.39 -19.66
C VAL A 134 6.83 4.42 -20.11
N VAL A 135 6.94 5.61 -19.52
CA VAL A 135 6.13 6.78 -19.87
C VAL A 135 7.02 7.76 -20.61
N VAL A 136 6.70 8.02 -21.87
CA VAL A 136 7.46 8.88 -22.79
C VAL A 136 6.77 10.23 -22.90
N ARG A 137 7.53 11.32 -23.02
CA ARG A 137 6.99 12.67 -23.25
C ARG A 137 6.39 12.78 -24.65
N GLY A 138 5.22 13.40 -24.74
CA GLY A 138 4.48 13.62 -25.98
C GLY A 138 3.66 12.41 -26.42
N GLY A 139 2.92 12.60 -27.50
CA GLY A 139 2.08 11.56 -28.09
C GLY A 139 0.88 12.14 -28.80
N GLY A 140 -0.19 11.36 -28.79
CA GLY A 140 -1.47 11.73 -29.38
C GLY A 140 -2.23 10.51 -29.91
N LYS A 141 -3.15 10.74 -30.86
CA LYS A 141 -3.91 9.67 -31.53
C LYS A 141 -3.03 8.69 -32.30
N THR A 142 -1.90 9.18 -32.81
CA THR A 142 -0.85 8.36 -33.40
C THR A 142 0.34 8.44 -32.45
N PRO A 143 0.72 7.33 -31.79
CA PRO A 143 1.89 7.31 -30.91
C PRO A 143 3.17 7.77 -31.65
N PRO A 144 4.15 8.33 -30.91
CA PRO A 144 5.43 8.78 -31.47
C PRO A 144 6.30 7.58 -31.92
N GLU A 145 7.56 7.85 -32.30
CA GLU A 145 8.54 6.80 -32.63
C GLU A 145 8.59 5.74 -31.52
N GLN A 146 8.49 4.47 -31.90
CA GLN A 146 8.35 3.36 -30.95
C GLN A 146 9.71 3.04 -30.31
N PRO A 147 9.84 3.05 -28.97
CA PRO A 147 11.05 2.58 -28.31
C PRO A 147 11.19 1.07 -28.47
N PHE A 148 12.39 0.51 -28.32
CA PHE A 148 12.56 -0.93 -28.17
C PHE A 148 13.37 -1.24 -26.90
N MET A 149 13.15 -2.43 -26.35
CA MET A 149 13.91 -2.94 -25.22
C MET A 149 14.79 -4.10 -25.67
N THR A 150 16.01 -4.19 -25.16
CA THR A 150 16.84 -5.40 -25.33
C THR A 150 16.90 -6.14 -24.02
N LEU A 151 16.69 -7.45 -24.06
CA LEU A 151 16.72 -8.34 -22.89
C LEU A 151 17.73 -9.46 -23.11
N ARG A 152 18.61 -9.71 -22.14
CA ARG A 152 19.58 -10.82 -22.20
C ARG A 152 19.82 -11.42 -20.83
N LEU A 153 20.40 -12.61 -20.81
CA LEU A 153 20.92 -13.19 -19.57
C LEU A 153 22.05 -12.31 -19.07
N ALA A 154 21.99 -11.91 -17.80
CA ALA A 154 23.07 -11.14 -17.20
C ALA A 154 24.32 -12.03 -17.11
N SER A 155 25.45 -11.52 -17.60
CA SER A 155 26.71 -12.25 -17.49
C SER A 155 27.05 -12.43 -16.00
N ARG A 156 27.34 -13.66 -15.58
CA ARG A 156 27.80 -13.92 -14.21
C ARG A 156 29.19 -13.28 -14.11
N ALA A 157 29.28 -12.06 -13.61
CA ALA A 157 30.56 -11.44 -13.32
C ALA A 157 31.26 -12.35 -12.30
N GLN A 158 32.22 -13.16 -12.76
CA GLN A 158 33.15 -13.83 -11.88
C GLN A 158 33.96 -12.74 -11.20
N GLU A 159 33.69 -12.51 -9.91
CA GLU A 159 34.72 -12.06 -8.99
C GLU A 159 35.84 -13.12 -8.99
N SER A 160 36.86 -12.87 -9.79
CA SER A 160 38.17 -13.51 -9.68
C SER A 160 39.20 -12.53 -10.22
N GLU A 161 39.59 -11.57 -9.37
CA GLU A 161 40.94 -11.07 -9.42
C GLU A 161 41.92 -12.23 -9.13
N VAL A 162 43.10 -12.16 -9.74
CA VAL A 162 44.30 -13.00 -9.51
C VAL A 162 44.40 -14.29 -10.35
N THR A 163 44.85 -14.17 -11.61
CA THR A 163 46.23 -14.54 -12.04
C THR A 163 46.32 -14.49 -13.56
N ALA A 164 47.04 -13.49 -14.09
CA ALA A 164 47.49 -13.51 -15.47
C ALA A 164 48.70 -14.45 -15.57
N GLN A 165 48.50 -15.62 -16.17
CA GLN A 165 49.59 -16.33 -16.83
C GLN A 165 49.13 -16.81 -18.20
N ALA A 166 49.89 -16.37 -19.19
CA ALA A 166 49.68 -16.64 -20.60
C ALA A 166 49.92 -18.12 -20.90
N ASP A 167 48.98 -18.73 -21.62
CA ASP A 167 49.28 -19.85 -22.50
C ASP A 167 48.53 -19.66 -23.82
N THR A 168 49.32 -19.37 -24.84
CA THR A 168 48.94 -19.35 -26.24
C THR A 168 48.75 -20.77 -26.73
N ASN A 169 47.52 -21.18 -27.04
CA ASN A 169 47.25 -22.18 -28.07
C ASN A 169 45.83 -22.06 -28.59
N GLY A 170 45.73 -21.78 -29.90
CA GLY A 170 44.49 -21.62 -30.61
C GLY A 170 43.67 -22.89 -30.60
N ASN A 171 42.44 -22.77 -30.11
CA ASN A 171 41.34 -23.60 -30.53
C ASN A 171 40.13 -22.67 -30.65
N GLU A 172 39.65 -22.47 -31.87
CA GLU A 172 38.41 -21.75 -32.17
C GLU A 172 37.24 -22.51 -31.51
N LEU A 173 36.95 -22.17 -30.26
CA LEU A 173 35.63 -22.31 -29.69
C LEU A 173 34.89 -21.05 -30.13
N THR A 174 33.89 -21.23 -30.99
CA THR A 174 32.93 -20.22 -31.38
C THR A 174 32.45 -19.46 -30.14
N ASN A 175 32.94 -18.22 -29.98
CA ASN A 175 32.37 -17.24 -29.07
C ASN A 175 30.91 -17.04 -29.50
N GLY A 176 30.00 -17.76 -28.85
CA GLY A 176 28.58 -17.49 -28.94
C GLY A 176 28.35 -16.11 -28.34
N THR A 177 28.32 -15.09 -29.20
CA THR A 177 27.82 -13.77 -28.87
C THR A 177 26.45 -13.95 -28.22
N THR A 178 26.33 -13.62 -26.93
CA THR A 178 25.04 -13.52 -26.24
C THR A 178 24.28 -12.31 -26.78
N ASP A 179 23.76 -12.45 -28.00
CA ASP A 179 22.99 -11.41 -28.67
C ASP A 179 21.65 -11.26 -27.94
N GLY A 180 21.36 -10.05 -27.46
CA GLY A 180 20.16 -9.81 -26.67
C GLY A 180 18.89 -9.91 -27.53
N THR A 181 17.80 -10.38 -26.94
CA THR A 181 16.50 -10.40 -27.60
C THR A 181 15.93 -9.00 -27.63
N ARG A 182 15.64 -8.49 -28.83
CA ARG A 182 14.87 -7.26 -29.00
C ARG A 182 13.38 -7.53 -28.74
N LEU A 183 12.79 -6.76 -27.85
CA LEU A 183 11.37 -6.79 -27.50
C LEU A 183 10.70 -5.52 -28.01
N GLU A 184 9.65 -5.72 -28.80
CA GLU A 184 8.83 -4.63 -29.33
C GLU A 184 7.81 -4.17 -28.28
N PRO A 185 7.51 -2.86 -28.22
CA PRO A 185 6.56 -2.32 -27.26
C PRO A 185 5.13 -2.50 -27.77
N HIS A 186 4.16 -2.36 -26.87
CA HIS A 186 2.78 -2.04 -27.23
C HIS A 186 2.32 -0.80 -26.47
N CYS A 187 1.62 0.09 -27.18
CA CYS A 187 1.09 1.32 -26.59
C CYS A 187 -0.17 0.96 -25.78
N LEU A 188 -0.25 1.38 -24.52
CA LEU A 188 -1.44 1.21 -23.68
C LEU A 188 -2.35 2.44 -23.78
N TYR A 189 -1.74 3.62 -23.75
CA TYR A 189 -2.42 4.91 -23.74
C TYR A 189 -1.48 5.98 -24.30
N SER A 190 -2.01 6.92 -25.08
CA SER A 190 -1.23 8.04 -25.62
C SER A 190 -2.10 9.27 -25.78
N ASP A 191 -1.65 10.40 -25.26
CA ASP A 191 -2.28 11.70 -25.43
C ASP A 191 -1.20 12.75 -25.75
N PRO A 192 -1.55 14.03 -26.00
CA PRO A 192 -0.55 15.05 -26.35
C PRO A 192 0.55 15.27 -25.29
N ARG A 193 0.31 14.89 -24.03
CA ARG A 193 1.24 15.04 -22.91
C ARG A 193 2.20 13.87 -22.85
N ASN A 194 1.70 12.63 -22.92
CA ASN A 194 2.49 11.41 -22.68
C ASN A 194 2.01 10.17 -23.43
N THR A 195 2.95 9.27 -23.71
CA THR A 195 2.72 7.93 -24.26
C THR A 195 3.19 6.85 -23.30
N PHE A 196 2.34 5.85 -23.06
CA PHE A 196 2.58 4.71 -22.18
C PHE A 196 2.91 3.48 -23.02
N TRP A 197 4.16 3.06 -22.99
CA TRP A 197 4.65 1.87 -23.68
C TRP A 197 4.91 0.75 -22.69
N ALA A 198 4.41 -0.45 -22.98
CA ALA A 198 4.71 -1.66 -22.22
C ALA A 198 5.45 -2.68 -23.08
N PHE A 199 6.42 -3.36 -22.48
CA PHE A 199 7.16 -4.47 -23.07
C PHE A 199 6.79 -5.75 -22.32
N ASP A 200 6.30 -6.76 -23.01
CA ASP A 200 6.05 -8.06 -22.39
C ASP A 200 7.35 -8.84 -22.26
N ILE A 201 7.61 -9.37 -21.06
CA ILE A 201 8.73 -10.26 -20.79
C ILE A 201 8.17 -11.68 -20.67
N ASP A 202 8.77 -12.58 -21.43
CA ASP A 202 8.45 -13.99 -21.41
C ASP A 202 9.74 -14.82 -21.53
N VAL A 203 10.18 -15.36 -20.40
CA VAL A 203 11.48 -16.05 -20.29
C VAL A 203 11.34 -17.43 -19.65
N PRO A 204 12.18 -18.41 -20.06
CA PRO A 204 12.16 -19.72 -19.44
C PRO A 204 12.68 -19.65 -17.99
N ILE A 205 12.07 -20.45 -17.11
CA ILE A 205 12.58 -20.69 -15.77
C ILE A 205 13.65 -21.79 -15.87
N ALA A 206 14.86 -21.51 -15.40
CA ALA A 206 15.97 -22.46 -15.43
C ALA A 206 16.03 -23.32 -14.17
N ALA A 207 16.89 -24.36 -14.20
CA ALA A 207 17.18 -25.19 -13.02
C ALA A 207 17.94 -24.43 -11.92
N THR A 208 18.53 -23.28 -12.24
CA THR A 208 19.22 -22.40 -11.29
C THR A 208 18.59 -21.01 -11.31
N GLU A 209 18.76 -20.27 -10.21
CA GLU A 209 18.38 -18.87 -10.14
C GLU A 209 19.06 -18.10 -11.27
N THR A 210 18.29 -17.25 -11.95
CA THR A 210 18.72 -16.64 -13.21
C THR A 210 18.51 -15.13 -13.16
N SER A 211 19.55 -14.39 -13.53
CA SER A 211 19.51 -12.94 -13.68
C SER A 211 19.34 -12.56 -15.14
N TYR A 212 18.44 -11.62 -15.40
CA TYR A 212 18.23 -11.02 -16.71
C TYR A 212 18.53 -9.53 -16.62
N GLU A 213 19.22 -9.02 -17.63
CA GLU A 213 19.47 -7.59 -17.78
C GLU A 213 18.69 -7.03 -18.97
N TYR A 214 18.24 -5.79 -18.84
CA TYR A 214 17.54 -5.07 -19.89
C TYR A 214 17.89 -3.59 -19.94
N GLU A 215 17.78 -3.03 -21.14
CA GLU A 215 18.03 -1.62 -21.44
C GLU A 215 17.09 -1.12 -22.55
N ILE A 216 16.96 0.20 -22.66
CA ILE A 216 16.14 0.89 -23.67
C ILE A 216 17.06 1.89 -24.40
N PRO A 217 17.87 1.41 -25.38
CA PRO A 217 19.08 2.11 -25.84
C PRO A 217 18.85 3.52 -26.41
N ASP A 218 17.78 3.71 -27.18
CA ASP A 218 17.53 4.95 -27.92
C ASP A 218 16.75 6.01 -27.13
N MET A 219 16.58 5.79 -25.83
CA MET A 219 15.79 6.65 -24.95
C MET A 219 16.67 7.35 -23.91
N ARG A 220 16.25 8.54 -23.47
CA ARG A 220 16.88 9.32 -22.41
C ARG A 220 15.98 9.34 -21.18
N TYR A 221 16.54 9.09 -20.00
CA TYR A 221 15.80 9.23 -18.75
C TYR A 221 15.79 10.68 -18.30
N SER A 222 14.64 11.15 -17.83
CA SER A 222 14.47 12.48 -17.22
C SER A 222 15.20 12.63 -15.87
N SER A 223 15.53 11.53 -15.20
CA SER A 223 16.33 11.49 -13.98
C SER A 223 17.67 10.81 -14.25
N GLU A 224 18.76 11.41 -13.74
CA GLU A 224 20.12 10.86 -13.82
C GLU A 224 20.36 9.72 -12.82
N GLU A 225 19.47 9.55 -11.82
CA GLU A 225 19.58 8.52 -10.78
C GLU A 225 19.17 7.12 -11.28
N LYS A 226 18.56 7.04 -12.47
CA LYS A 226 18.12 5.78 -13.07
C LYS A 226 19.27 5.08 -13.79
N PRO A 227 19.49 3.78 -13.52
CA PRO A 227 20.52 3.04 -14.22
C PRO A 227 20.13 2.84 -15.69
N ARG A 228 21.11 2.90 -16.58
CA ARG A 228 20.94 2.61 -18.02
C ARG A 228 20.59 1.15 -18.27
N THR A 229 21.20 0.26 -17.49
CA THR A 229 20.96 -1.18 -17.53
C THR A 229 20.32 -1.60 -16.22
N ASN A 230 19.17 -2.25 -16.30
CA ASN A 230 18.45 -2.79 -15.16
C ASN A 230 18.63 -4.29 -15.11
N VAL A 231 18.67 -4.86 -13.90
CA VAL A 231 18.81 -6.31 -13.69
C VAL A 231 17.68 -6.76 -12.78
N PHE A 232 17.03 -7.86 -13.13
CA PHE A 232 16.08 -8.55 -12.27
C PHE A 232 16.43 -10.03 -12.17
N VAL A 233 15.97 -10.68 -11.10
CA VAL A 233 16.30 -12.07 -10.79
C VAL A 233 15.02 -12.89 -10.70
N ILE A 234 15.00 -14.06 -11.33
CA ILE A 234 13.91 -15.03 -11.25
C ILE A 234 14.39 -16.28 -10.50
N PRO A 235 13.51 -16.94 -9.70
CA PRO A 235 13.90 -18.12 -8.94
C PRO A 235 14.21 -19.31 -9.87
N ALA A 236 14.95 -20.28 -9.35
CA ALA A 236 15.07 -21.59 -9.99
C ALA A 236 13.71 -22.31 -10.03
N ALA A 237 13.54 -23.25 -10.97
CA ALA A 237 12.30 -24.01 -11.15
C ALA A 237 11.82 -24.75 -9.89
N THR A 238 12.74 -25.16 -9.03
CA THR A 238 12.44 -25.90 -7.79
C THR A 238 12.36 -25.00 -6.56
N GLU A 239 12.53 -23.69 -6.71
CA GLU A 239 12.58 -22.71 -5.62
C GLU A 239 11.34 -21.82 -5.57
N SER A 240 10.99 -21.39 -4.36
CA SER A 240 9.99 -20.35 -4.16
C SER A 240 10.63 -18.96 -4.20
N MET A 241 9.83 -17.93 -4.46
CA MET A 241 10.32 -16.55 -4.50
C MET A 241 10.76 -16.05 -3.12
N ARG A 242 11.75 -15.14 -3.13
CA ARG A 242 12.11 -14.29 -1.99
C ARG A 242 11.32 -13.01 -2.12
N ILE A 243 10.53 -12.69 -1.11
CA ILE A 243 9.46 -11.70 -1.20
C ILE A 243 9.80 -10.51 -0.31
N MET A 244 9.63 -9.31 -0.84
CA MET A 244 9.56 -8.07 -0.08
C MET A 244 8.09 -7.60 -0.07
N PHE A 245 7.58 -7.13 1.06
CA PHE A 245 6.24 -6.59 1.18
C PHE A 245 6.28 -5.17 1.75
N HIS A 246 5.49 -4.27 1.18
CA HIS A 246 5.35 -2.89 1.64
C HIS A 246 3.94 -2.34 1.40
N SER A 247 3.61 -1.27 2.13
CA SER A 247 2.38 -0.47 1.96
C SER A 247 2.65 0.97 2.40
N CYS A 248 1.73 1.88 2.08
CA CYS A 248 1.79 3.29 2.52
C CYS A 248 3.11 3.96 2.09
N ASN A 249 3.38 3.85 0.79
CA ASN A 249 4.54 4.40 0.11
C ASN A 249 4.24 5.83 -0.35
N GLY A 250 4.08 6.75 0.59
CA GLY A 250 3.96 8.18 0.33
C GLY A 250 3.69 8.94 1.63
N PHE A 251 3.53 10.25 1.55
CA PHE A 251 3.30 11.10 2.72
C PHE A 251 1.86 11.63 2.73
N SER A 252 1.19 11.52 3.88
CA SER A 252 -0.09 12.19 4.10
C SER A 252 0.09 13.71 4.01
N VAL A 253 -0.97 14.41 3.57
CA VAL A 253 -0.97 15.87 3.42
C VAL A 253 -0.54 16.58 4.71
N GLY A 254 0.37 17.55 4.55
CA GLY A 254 0.88 18.36 5.67
C GLY A 254 1.99 17.69 6.47
N THR A 255 2.50 16.54 6.04
CA THR A 255 3.70 15.94 6.63
C THR A 255 4.94 16.72 6.20
N ASP A 256 5.81 17.00 7.16
CA ASP A 256 7.13 17.58 6.91
C ASP A 256 8.08 16.47 6.43
N GLU A 257 8.22 16.31 5.11
CA GLU A 257 9.00 15.22 4.50
C GLU A 257 10.49 15.27 4.86
N GLU A 258 11.03 16.47 5.11
CA GLU A 258 12.43 16.67 5.50
C GLU A 258 12.70 16.08 6.90
N ALA A 259 11.72 16.17 7.81
CA ALA A 259 11.80 15.57 9.14
C ALA A 259 11.84 14.03 9.13
N TRP A 260 11.56 13.41 7.98
CA TRP A 260 11.57 11.96 7.76
C TRP A 260 12.62 11.51 6.75
N SER A 261 13.56 12.37 6.35
CA SER A 261 14.60 12.03 5.37
C SER A 261 14.04 11.46 4.05
N GLY A 262 12.84 11.91 3.64
CA GLY A 262 12.16 11.39 2.45
C GLY A 262 11.92 9.86 2.51
N PRO A 263 11.94 9.14 1.37
CA PRO A 263 11.65 7.71 1.29
C PRO A 263 12.86 6.81 1.66
N ALA A 264 13.53 7.11 2.78
CA ALA A 264 14.85 6.56 3.13
C ALA A 264 14.91 5.02 3.26
N LEU A 265 13.83 4.34 3.68
CA LEU A 265 13.85 2.88 3.90
C LEU A 265 14.09 2.08 2.61
N TRP A 266 13.79 2.66 1.44
CA TRP A 266 14.13 2.04 0.17
C TRP A 266 15.65 1.86 0.00
N ASN A 267 16.48 2.64 0.69
CA ASN A 267 17.93 2.41 0.72
C ASN A 267 18.29 1.08 1.40
N ASP A 268 17.57 0.64 2.42
CA ASP A 268 17.79 -0.70 3.01
C ASP A 268 17.28 -1.82 2.12
N VAL A 269 16.15 -1.59 1.42
CA VAL A 269 15.66 -2.52 0.39
C VAL A 269 16.72 -2.72 -0.68
N VAL A 270 17.33 -1.65 -1.19
CA VAL A 270 18.43 -1.71 -2.18
C VAL A 270 19.62 -2.50 -1.61
N ARG A 271 20.05 -2.22 -0.38
CA ARG A 271 21.16 -2.96 0.26
C ARG A 271 20.87 -4.45 0.39
N LYS A 272 19.66 -4.81 0.82
CA LYS A 272 19.24 -6.21 0.96
C LYS A 272 19.15 -6.91 -0.38
N HIS A 273 18.51 -6.29 -1.37
CA HIS A 273 18.39 -6.82 -2.74
C HIS A 273 19.76 -7.05 -3.38
N ARG A 274 20.73 -6.14 -3.20
CA ARG A 274 22.11 -6.34 -3.68
C ARG A 274 22.82 -7.53 -3.02
N SER A 275 22.52 -7.81 -1.76
CA SER A 275 23.14 -8.94 -1.04
C SER A 275 22.50 -10.30 -1.37
N ILE A 276 21.17 -10.34 -1.34
CA ILE A 276 20.36 -11.52 -1.66
C ILE A 276 19.14 -10.98 -2.44
N PRO A 277 19.07 -11.19 -3.76
CA PRO A 277 18.03 -10.59 -4.59
C PRO A 277 16.62 -11.00 -4.18
N PHE A 278 15.74 -10.04 -3.93
CA PHE A 278 14.30 -10.29 -3.95
C PHE A 278 13.85 -10.66 -5.36
N HIS A 279 12.95 -11.64 -5.46
CA HIS A 279 12.34 -12.07 -6.72
C HIS A 279 11.07 -11.28 -7.05
N VAL A 280 10.39 -10.75 -6.02
CA VAL A 280 9.17 -9.97 -6.15
C VAL A 280 9.03 -8.99 -4.98
N MET A 281 8.48 -7.81 -5.24
CA MET A 281 7.95 -6.91 -4.23
C MET A 281 6.43 -6.85 -4.32
N ILE A 282 5.76 -6.95 -3.17
CA ILE A 282 4.30 -6.97 -3.06
C ILE A 282 3.85 -5.64 -2.46
N GLY A 283 3.05 -4.88 -3.22
CA GLY A 283 2.41 -3.65 -2.76
C GLY A 283 1.02 -3.92 -2.20
N GLY A 284 0.83 -3.67 -0.90
CA GLY A 284 -0.44 -3.86 -0.21
C GLY A 284 -1.33 -2.64 -0.18
N GLY A 285 -1.34 -1.79 -1.21
CA GLY A 285 -2.09 -0.54 -1.18
C GLY A 285 -1.30 0.70 -0.76
N ASP A 286 -1.83 1.86 -1.08
CA ASP A 286 -1.22 3.18 -0.88
C ASP A 286 0.19 3.24 -1.50
N GLN A 287 0.33 2.75 -2.73
CA GLN A 287 1.59 2.88 -3.46
C GLN A 287 1.91 4.36 -3.76
N ILE A 288 0.89 5.21 -3.73
CA ILE A 288 0.91 6.66 -3.91
C ILE A 288 -0.21 7.32 -3.10
N TYR A 289 -0.01 8.57 -2.68
CA TYR A 289 -1.03 9.38 -1.99
C TYR A 289 -1.56 10.48 -2.92
N ASN A 290 -2.84 10.41 -3.28
CA ASN A 290 -3.48 11.39 -4.17
C ASN A 290 -4.27 12.48 -3.42
N ASP A 291 -4.27 12.47 -2.09
CA ASP A 291 -5.12 13.35 -1.25
C ASP A 291 -4.82 14.84 -1.38
N GLY A 292 -3.61 15.19 -1.82
CA GLY A 292 -3.26 16.58 -2.11
C GLY A 292 -4.22 17.25 -3.11
N ILE A 293 -4.95 16.46 -3.91
CA ILE A 293 -5.95 16.92 -4.89
C ILE A 293 -7.04 17.81 -4.26
N ARG A 294 -7.42 17.55 -2.99
CA ARG A 294 -8.43 18.32 -2.25
C ARG A 294 -7.89 19.56 -1.55
N VAL A 295 -6.57 19.63 -1.33
CA VAL A 295 -5.94 20.73 -0.55
C VAL A 295 -5.28 21.74 -1.46
N GLY A 296 -4.31 21.30 -2.26
CA GLY A 296 -3.58 22.14 -3.22
C GLY A 296 -4.05 21.97 -4.66
N GLY A 297 -4.81 20.91 -4.94
CA GLY A 297 -5.23 20.56 -6.29
C GLY A 297 -6.58 21.14 -6.74
N PRO A 298 -7.07 20.69 -7.91
CA PRO A 298 -8.26 21.21 -8.57
C PRO A 298 -9.58 20.98 -7.80
N LEU A 299 -9.61 20.09 -6.81
CA LEU A 299 -10.79 19.87 -5.99
C LEU A 299 -10.93 20.84 -4.81
N ARG A 300 -9.93 21.71 -4.58
CA ARG A 300 -10.00 22.71 -3.50
C ARG A 300 -11.28 23.56 -3.52
N PRO A 301 -11.80 24.06 -4.67
CA PRO A 301 -13.07 24.77 -4.70
C PRO A 301 -14.26 23.94 -4.21
N TRP A 302 -14.34 22.67 -4.62
CA TRP A 302 -15.35 21.71 -4.16
C TRP A 302 -15.23 21.45 -2.65
N THR A 303 -14.01 21.23 -2.15
CA THR A 303 -13.73 21.02 -0.73
C THR A 303 -14.12 22.23 0.12
N ASN A 304 -13.94 23.44 -0.40
CA ASN A 304 -14.33 24.69 0.27
C ASN A 304 -15.85 24.94 0.29
N VAL A 305 -16.66 24.17 -0.44
CA VAL A 305 -18.12 24.31 -0.41
C VAL A 305 -18.65 23.87 0.96
N ARG A 306 -19.04 24.85 1.77
CA ARG A 306 -19.49 24.58 3.14
C ARG A 306 -20.84 23.89 3.23
N ASN A 307 -21.78 24.24 2.34
CA ASN A 307 -23.14 23.70 2.35
C ASN A 307 -23.13 22.24 1.85
N PRO A 308 -23.55 21.25 2.66
CA PRO A 308 -23.44 19.84 2.31
C PRO A 308 -24.19 19.46 1.03
N LYS A 309 -25.39 20.02 0.83
CA LYS A 309 -26.19 19.79 -0.39
C LYS A 309 -25.50 20.36 -1.62
N LYS A 310 -25.03 21.62 -1.57
CA LYS A 310 -24.30 22.23 -2.69
C LYS A 310 -23.00 21.48 -3.02
N ARG A 311 -22.33 20.95 -2.00
CA ARG A 311 -21.10 20.17 -2.20
C ARG A 311 -21.38 18.83 -2.85
N ARG A 312 -22.44 18.15 -2.41
CA ARG A 312 -22.90 16.89 -3.01
C ARG A 312 -23.39 17.10 -4.45
N ASP A 313 -24.13 18.17 -4.71
CA ASP A 313 -24.68 18.48 -6.02
C ASP A 313 -23.66 19.23 -6.93
N TYR A 314 -22.37 19.25 -6.55
CA TYR A 314 -21.32 19.94 -7.29
C TYR A 314 -20.95 19.15 -8.56
N PRO A 315 -21.00 19.76 -9.75
CA PRO A 315 -20.78 19.04 -10.99
C PRO A 315 -19.30 18.70 -11.21
N PHE A 316 -19.05 17.52 -11.78
CA PHE A 316 -17.75 17.10 -12.27
C PHE A 316 -17.72 17.23 -13.80
N SER A 317 -17.65 18.47 -14.27
CA SER A 317 -17.58 18.79 -15.71
C SER A 317 -16.28 18.29 -16.35
N GLU A 318 -16.26 18.11 -17.67
CA GLU A 318 -15.06 17.80 -18.45
C GLU A 318 -13.84 18.71 -18.16
N THR A 319 -14.05 20.01 -17.86
CA THR A 319 -12.97 20.90 -17.44
C THR A 319 -12.32 20.44 -16.12
N LEU A 320 -13.12 20.26 -15.07
CA LEU A 320 -12.64 19.78 -13.78
C LEU A 320 -12.04 18.37 -13.87
N ARG A 321 -12.63 17.50 -14.71
CA ARG A 321 -12.07 16.18 -15.01
C ARG A 321 -10.67 16.30 -15.60
N THR A 322 -10.46 17.22 -16.54
CA THR A 322 -9.16 17.46 -17.17
C THR A 322 -8.11 18.00 -16.21
N GLU A 323 -8.50 18.93 -15.33
CA GLU A 323 -7.60 19.41 -14.28
C GLU A 323 -7.23 18.30 -13.28
N CYS A 324 -8.19 17.45 -12.90
CA CYS A 324 -7.93 16.30 -12.04
C CYS A 324 -7.03 15.26 -12.72
N ASP A 325 -7.27 14.95 -13.99
CA ASP A 325 -6.48 14.02 -14.81
C ASP A 325 -5.02 14.48 -14.94
N ASP A 326 -4.81 15.78 -15.17
CA ASP A 326 -3.47 16.40 -15.13
C ASP A 326 -2.82 16.24 -13.77
N TYR A 327 -3.57 16.40 -12.68
CA TYR A 327 -3.06 16.23 -11.32
C TYR A 327 -2.59 14.79 -11.07
N TYR A 328 -3.45 13.78 -11.34
CA TYR A 328 -3.08 12.37 -11.13
C TYR A 328 -1.87 11.99 -11.99
N LEU A 329 -1.84 12.36 -13.28
CA LEU A 329 -0.70 12.09 -14.16
C LEU A 329 0.61 12.64 -13.59
N LYS A 330 0.60 13.92 -13.19
CA LYS A 330 1.80 14.59 -12.63
C LYS A 330 2.22 13.95 -11.32
N ASN A 331 1.28 13.60 -10.45
CA ASN A 331 1.57 12.97 -9.17
C ASN A 331 2.21 11.59 -9.36
N TYR A 332 1.63 10.76 -10.23
CA TYR A 332 2.19 9.44 -10.58
C TYR A 332 3.58 9.54 -11.20
N ILE A 333 3.77 10.42 -12.19
CA ILE A 333 5.09 10.65 -12.80
C ILE A 333 6.10 11.11 -11.75
N SER A 334 5.75 12.07 -10.89
CA SER A 334 6.66 12.58 -9.86
C SER A 334 7.05 11.49 -8.87
N TRP A 335 6.05 10.79 -8.31
CA TRP A 335 6.27 9.84 -7.23
C TRP A 335 7.03 8.58 -7.69
N TYR A 336 6.59 7.95 -8.80
CA TYR A 336 7.27 6.76 -9.34
C TYR A 336 8.63 7.07 -9.99
N ASN A 337 8.98 8.35 -10.14
CA ASN A 337 10.31 8.78 -10.60
C ASN A 337 11.23 9.21 -9.44
N THR A 338 10.75 9.19 -8.18
CA THR A 338 11.53 9.55 -6.98
C THR A 338 12.46 8.42 -6.56
N ALA A 339 13.77 8.68 -6.42
CA ALA A 339 14.72 7.71 -5.85
C ALA A 339 14.61 7.62 -4.31
N PRO A 340 14.93 6.48 -3.68
CA PRO A 340 15.45 5.24 -4.30
C PRO A 340 14.36 4.35 -4.91
N PHE A 341 13.08 4.67 -4.68
CA PHE A 341 11.94 3.86 -5.13
C PHE A 341 11.94 3.64 -6.66
N SER A 342 12.26 4.67 -7.43
CA SER A 342 12.30 4.59 -8.89
C SER A 342 13.39 3.65 -9.43
N THR A 343 14.52 3.52 -8.71
CA THR A 343 15.58 2.53 -9.04
C THR A 343 15.11 1.12 -8.74
N VAL A 344 14.45 0.90 -7.60
CA VAL A 344 13.95 -0.41 -7.18
C VAL A 344 12.87 -0.93 -8.14
N ASN A 345 11.96 -0.06 -8.59
CA ASN A 345 10.93 -0.42 -9.58
C ASN A 345 11.50 -0.95 -10.91
N GLY A 346 12.72 -0.58 -11.28
CA GLY A 346 13.38 -1.13 -12.46
C GLY A 346 13.97 -2.52 -12.25
N GLN A 347 14.14 -2.97 -11.01
CA GLN A 347 14.97 -4.14 -10.67
C GLN A 347 14.21 -5.25 -9.94
N ILE A 348 13.22 -4.88 -9.13
CA ILE A 348 12.37 -5.82 -8.41
C ILE A 348 10.99 -5.82 -9.04
N PRO A 349 10.53 -6.94 -9.63
CA PRO A 349 9.17 -7.04 -10.17
C PRO A 349 8.12 -6.77 -9.09
N GLN A 350 7.19 -5.86 -9.35
CA GLN A 350 6.09 -5.57 -8.44
C GLN A 350 4.84 -6.41 -8.71
N VAL A 351 3.99 -6.58 -7.70
CA VAL A 351 2.61 -7.05 -7.83
C VAL A 351 1.78 -6.36 -6.76
N ASN A 352 0.76 -5.59 -7.16
CA ASN A 352 0.10 -4.66 -6.27
C ASN A 352 -1.43 -4.83 -6.27
N ILE A 353 -2.03 -4.58 -5.11
CA ILE A 353 -3.41 -4.11 -5.00
C ILE A 353 -3.37 -2.64 -4.60
N TRP A 354 -4.40 -1.87 -4.96
CA TRP A 354 -4.58 -0.50 -4.47
C TRP A 354 -5.37 -0.43 -3.17
N ASP A 355 -5.25 0.69 -2.47
CA ASP A 355 -6.05 1.06 -1.31
C ASP A 355 -6.64 2.48 -1.49
N ASP A 356 -7.18 3.12 -0.45
CA ASP A 356 -7.94 4.35 -0.63
C ASP A 356 -7.08 5.55 -1.01
N HIS A 357 -5.85 5.71 -0.50
CA HIS A 357 -5.01 6.86 -0.86
C HIS A 357 -4.52 6.83 -2.32
N ASP A 358 -4.56 5.67 -2.98
CA ASP A 358 -4.41 5.57 -4.44
C ASP A 358 -5.54 6.34 -5.16
N ILE A 359 -6.69 6.52 -4.52
CA ILE A 359 -7.87 7.25 -5.02
C ILE A 359 -7.99 8.60 -4.30
N ILE A 360 -8.48 8.57 -3.06
CA ILE A 360 -8.59 9.61 -2.05
C ILE A 360 -8.93 8.91 -0.72
N ASP A 361 -8.31 9.38 0.36
CA ASP A 361 -8.57 9.03 1.76
C ASP A 361 -10.06 8.71 2.06
N GLY A 362 -10.30 7.51 2.59
CA GLY A 362 -11.61 6.97 2.98
C GLY A 362 -12.51 6.52 1.83
N PHE A 363 -12.02 6.41 0.59
CA PHE A 363 -12.85 6.02 -0.56
C PHE A 363 -13.53 4.66 -0.33
N GLY A 364 -14.86 4.65 -0.45
CA GLY A 364 -15.71 3.49 -0.17
C GLY A 364 -16.36 3.51 1.21
N SER A 365 -15.82 4.26 2.17
CA SER A 365 -16.27 4.26 3.58
C SER A 365 -17.17 5.42 3.97
N TYR A 366 -17.32 6.41 3.08
CA TYR A 366 -18.32 7.45 3.22
C TYR A 366 -19.77 6.95 3.00
N VAL A 367 -20.74 7.74 3.46
CA VAL A 367 -22.17 7.44 3.26
C VAL A 367 -22.51 7.37 1.76
N ASP A 368 -23.34 6.39 1.38
CA ASP A 368 -23.62 6.05 -0.03
C ASP A 368 -24.05 7.25 -0.89
N HIS A 369 -24.98 8.10 -0.40
CA HIS A 369 -25.43 9.26 -1.17
C HIS A 369 -24.33 10.31 -1.43
N PHE A 370 -23.25 10.31 -0.64
CA PHE A 370 -22.09 11.17 -0.86
C PHE A 370 -21.10 10.50 -1.81
N MET A 371 -20.85 9.19 -1.66
CA MET A 371 -20.06 8.41 -2.61
C MET A 371 -20.62 8.43 -4.04
N ARG A 372 -21.94 8.56 -4.19
CA ARG A 372 -22.62 8.66 -5.49
C ARG A 372 -22.53 10.02 -6.17
N CYS A 373 -22.03 11.06 -5.50
CA CYS A 373 -21.93 12.37 -6.14
C CYS A 373 -20.95 12.38 -7.31
N ASP A 374 -21.13 13.34 -8.20
CA ASP A 374 -20.40 13.44 -9.45
C ASP A 374 -18.87 13.51 -9.24
N VAL A 375 -18.43 14.20 -8.18
CA VAL A 375 -17.00 14.31 -7.86
C VAL A 375 -16.39 12.95 -7.49
N PHE A 376 -17.03 12.16 -6.62
CA PHE A 376 -16.51 10.84 -6.22
C PHE A 376 -16.51 9.84 -7.38
N ARG A 377 -17.53 9.88 -8.24
CA ARG A 377 -17.57 9.07 -9.47
C ARG A 377 -16.45 9.46 -10.44
N GLY A 378 -16.21 10.77 -10.57
CA GLY A 378 -15.16 11.33 -11.40
C GLY A 378 -13.75 10.92 -10.97
N ILE A 379 -13.41 11.13 -9.70
CA ILE A 379 -12.10 10.79 -9.15
C ILE A 379 -11.86 9.28 -9.12
N GLY A 380 -12.89 8.47 -8.81
CA GLY A 380 -12.77 7.01 -8.82
C GLY A 380 -12.36 6.49 -10.21
N GLY A 381 -12.97 7.00 -11.27
CA GLY A 381 -12.61 6.64 -12.64
C GLY A 381 -11.22 7.11 -13.06
N LEU A 382 -10.80 8.32 -12.64
CA LEU A 382 -9.46 8.84 -12.91
C LEU A 382 -8.36 8.06 -12.17
N ALA A 383 -8.57 7.78 -10.88
CA ALA A 383 -7.65 6.97 -10.10
C ALA A 383 -7.51 5.56 -10.69
N HIS A 384 -8.63 4.93 -11.06
CA HIS A 384 -8.62 3.61 -11.73
C HIS A 384 -7.82 3.63 -13.04
N LYS A 385 -7.95 4.68 -13.87
CA LYS A 385 -7.14 4.85 -15.10
C LYS A 385 -5.64 4.75 -14.80
N TYR A 386 -5.15 5.48 -13.78
CA TYR A 386 -3.71 5.49 -13.47
C TYR A 386 -3.25 4.26 -12.70
N TYR A 387 -4.11 3.66 -11.89
CA TYR A 387 -3.88 2.35 -11.28
C TYR A 387 -3.65 1.27 -12.35
N MET A 388 -4.52 1.21 -13.37
CA MET A 388 -4.35 0.29 -14.50
C MET A 388 -3.05 0.54 -15.25
N LEU A 389 -2.73 1.79 -15.55
CA LEU A 389 -1.53 2.13 -16.31
C LEU A 389 -0.23 1.83 -15.55
N PHE A 390 -0.06 2.39 -14.35
CA PHE A 390 1.21 2.37 -13.62
C PHE A 390 1.45 1.09 -12.81
N GLN A 391 0.39 0.49 -12.25
CA GLN A 391 0.55 -0.65 -11.34
C GLN A 391 0.27 -2.00 -12.03
N HIS A 392 -0.64 -2.03 -13.02
CA HIS A 392 -0.98 -3.27 -13.74
C HIS A 392 -0.41 -3.40 -15.15
N HIS A 393 0.07 -2.30 -15.73
CA HIS A 393 0.45 -2.22 -17.16
C HIS A 393 -0.72 -2.59 -18.10
N MET A 394 -1.90 -2.13 -17.65
CA MET A 394 -3.26 -2.12 -18.17
C MET A 394 -3.65 -1.07 -19.22
N PRO A 395 -4.27 -1.36 -20.39
CA PRO A 395 -5.04 -0.31 -21.07
C PRO A 395 -6.16 0.22 -20.15
N PRO A 396 -6.30 1.53 -19.95
CA PRO A 396 -7.36 2.09 -19.12
C PRO A 396 -8.70 2.14 -19.89
N PRO A 397 -9.83 2.39 -19.20
CA PRO A 397 -11.10 2.66 -19.86
C PRO A 397 -10.99 3.81 -20.89
N GLN A 398 -11.76 3.72 -21.98
CA GLN A 398 -11.70 4.70 -23.08
C GLN A 398 -12.07 6.13 -22.67
N SER A 399 -12.90 6.28 -21.64
CA SER A 399 -13.28 7.57 -21.06
C SER A 399 -13.67 7.39 -19.61
N THR A 400 -13.58 8.47 -18.84
CA THR A 400 -13.95 8.54 -17.41
C THR A 400 -15.22 9.38 -17.20
N TYR A 401 -15.82 9.24 -16.02
CA TYR A 401 -17.08 9.89 -15.67
C TYR A 401 -16.99 11.42 -15.75
N THR A 402 -18.05 12.01 -16.30
CA THR A 402 -18.28 13.46 -16.32
C THR A 402 -19.77 13.76 -16.23
N THR A 403 -20.16 14.82 -15.50
CA THR A 403 -21.56 15.23 -15.35
C THR A 403 -22.19 15.58 -16.70
N ASP A 404 -21.43 16.22 -17.59
CA ASP A 404 -21.92 16.69 -18.90
C ASP A 404 -22.23 15.54 -19.89
N TYR A 405 -21.66 14.36 -19.69
CA TYR A 405 -21.87 13.21 -20.56
C TYR A 405 -22.61 12.03 -19.89
N ALA A 406 -22.78 12.04 -18.57
CA ALA A 406 -23.37 10.93 -17.80
C ALA A 406 -24.70 10.40 -18.39
N ALA A 407 -25.66 11.28 -18.68
CA ALA A 407 -26.95 10.89 -19.22
C ALA A 407 -26.88 10.29 -20.64
N VAL A 408 -25.85 10.64 -21.42
CA VAL A 408 -25.61 10.09 -22.76
C VAL A 408 -24.90 8.75 -22.64
N ALA A 409 -23.90 8.65 -21.77
CA ALA A 409 -23.19 7.41 -21.46
C ALA A 409 -24.18 6.32 -21.00
N GLU A 410 -25.07 6.62 -20.06
CA GLU A 410 -26.08 5.66 -19.54
C GLU A 410 -27.03 5.15 -20.63
N LYS A 411 -27.36 5.97 -21.64
CA LYS A 411 -28.28 5.60 -22.72
C LYS A 411 -27.61 4.86 -23.87
N THR A 412 -26.35 5.16 -24.14
CA THR A 412 -25.67 4.72 -25.37
C THR A 412 -24.57 3.70 -25.13
N ASN A 413 -24.07 3.60 -23.89
CA ASN A 413 -22.89 2.83 -23.51
C ASN A 413 -21.67 3.12 -24.41
N ARG A 414 -21.53 4.38 -24.85
CA ARG A 414 -20.42 4.85 -25.70
C ARG A 414 -19.45 5.70 -24.89
N PRO A 415 -18.15 5.67 -25.18
CA PRO A 415 -17.19 6.55 -24.53
C PRO A 415 -17.46 8.02 -24.86
N ASN A 416 -17.02 8.93 -23.99
CA ASN A 416 -17.11 10.36 -24.25
C ASN A 416 -16.15 10.73 -25.40
N PRO A 417 -16.65 11.20 -26.57
CA PRO A 417 -15.81 11.50 -27.72
C PRO A 417 -14.83 12.66 -27.47
N ASN A 418 -15.14 13.57 -26.54
CA ASN A 418 -14.25 14.69 -26.21
C ASN A 418 -12.93 14.21 -25.59
N GLN A 419 -12.98 13.13 -24.81
CA GLN A 419 -11.80 12.54 -24.15
C GLN A 419 -10.94 11.72 -25.14
N LEU A 420 -11.47 11.41 -26.33
CA LEU A 420 -10.79 10.68 -27.39
C LEU A 420 -10.14 11.60 -28.44
N ILE A 421 -10.30 12.93 -28.30
CA ILE A 421 -9.66 13.89 -29.20
C ILE A 421 -8.15 13.85 -28.99
N ASN A 422 -7.41 13.56 -30.06
CA ASN A 422 -5.95 13.41 -30.02
C ASN A 422 -5.47 12.38 -28.99
N THR A 423 -6.30 11.40 -28.65
CA THR A 423 -5.96 10.34 -27.68
C THR A 423 -6.04 8.98 -28.36
N TYR A 424 -5.09 8.13 -28.06
CA TYR A 424 -5.12 6.70 -28.35
C TYR A 424 -5.31 5.94 -27.03
N VAL A 425 -6.24 4.98 -27.04
CA VAL A 425 -6.45 4.03 -25.96
C VAL A 425 -6.43 2.66 -26.58
N ALA A 426 -5.56 1.77 -26.10
CA ALA A 426 -5.54 0.41 -26.59
C ALA A 426 -6.83 -0.34 -26.25
N PRO A 427 -7.22 -1.36 -27.03
CA PRO A 427 -8.31 -2.23 -26.67
C PRO A 427 -8.11 -2.83 -25.27
N GLN A 428 -9.19 -2.93 -24.51
CA GLN A 428 -9.19 -3.64 -23.24
C GLN A 428 -8.73 -5.08 -23.47
N LYS A 429 -7.82 -5.55 -22.60
CA LYS A 429 -7.33 -6.93 -22.59
C LYS A 429 -7.59 -7.55 -21.23
N THR A 430 -7.71 -8.87 -21.19
CA THR A 430 -7.74 -9.65 -19.96
C THR A 430 -6.49 -10.50 -19.89
N GLU A 431 -6.04 -10.81 -18.67
CA GLU A 431 -4.84 -11.62 -18.46
C GLU A 431 -5.09 -12.70 -17.41
N PRO A 432 -4.42 -13.87 -17.51
CA PRO A 432 -4.80 -15.05 -16.73
C PRO A 432 -4.63 -14.91 -15.21
N GLN A 433 -3.78 -14.00 -14.75
CA GLN A 433 -3.56 -13.76 -13.33
C GLN A 433 -4.72 -13.02 -12.66
N TYR A 434 -5.58 -12.36 -13.43
CA TYR A 434 -6.70 -11.62 -12.88
C TYR A 434 -7.92 -12.50 -12.65
N ILE A 435 -8.60 -12.24 -11.54
CA ILE A 435 -9.93 -12.75 -11.21
C ILE A 435 -10.85 -11.52 -11.16
N LEU A 436 -11.58 -11.30 -12.25
CA LEU A 436 -12.44 -10.14 -12.37
C LEU A 436 -13.72 -10.32 -11.55
N GLY A 437 -14.10 -9.30 -10.79
CA GLY A 437 -15.40 -9.26 -10.12
C GLY A 437 -16.55 -9.47 -11.10
N THR A 438 -17.65 -10.07 -10.64
CA THR A 438 -18.76 -10.44 -11.56
C THR A 438 -19.58 -9.24 -12.01
N LYS A 439 -19.52 -8.12 -11.28
CA LYS A 439 -20.29 -6.89 -11.53
C LYS A 439 -19.39 -5.67 -11.35
N PRO A 440 -19.67 -4.56 -12.06
CA PRO A 440 -19.00 -3.30 -11.80
C PRO A 440 -19.25 -2.80 -10.37
N GLY A 441 -18.25 -2.15 -9.79
CA GLY A 441 -18.35 -1.49 -8.50
C GLY A 441 -19.35 -0.34 -8.47
N PRO A 442 -19.90 0.01 -7.30
CA PRO A 442 -21.00 0.97 -7.19
C PRO A 442 -20.59 2.42 -7.44
N TYR A 443 -19.30 2.73 -7.28
CA TYR A 443 -18.74 4.09 -7.39
C TYR A 443 -17.70 4.19 -8.50
N VAL A 444 -16.79 3.21 -8.60
CA VAL A 444 -15.75 3.16 -9.64
C VAL A 444 -16.30 2.65 -10.98
N ALA A 445 -17.49 2.05 -11.04
CA ALA A 445 -18.17 1.58 -12.26
C ALA A 445 -17.33 0.67 -13.19
N GLU A 446 -16.25 0.10 -12.66
CA GLU A 446 -15.37 -0.89 -13.29
C GLU A 446 -15.42 -2.19 -12.49
N HIS A 447 -14.92 -3.28 -13.07
CA HIS A 447 -14.83 -4.57 -12.39
C HIS A 447 -13.62 -4.62 -11.44
N SER A 448 -13.77 -5.23 -10.27
CA SER A 448 -12.64 -5.43 -9.35
C SER A 448 -11.57 -6.33 -9.99
N HIS A 449 -10.31 -5.98 -9.79
CA HIS A 449 -9.15 -6.72 -10.32
C HIS A 449 -8.45 -7.49 -9.21
N ASN A 450 -8.99 -8.65 -8.84
CA ASN A 450 -8.36 -9.56 -7.88
C ASN A 450 -7.25 -10.37 -8.58
N LEU A 451 -6.31 -10.92 -7.83
CA LEU A 451 -5.07 -11.50 -8.36
C LEU A 451 -4.85 -12.92 -7.86
N PHE A 452 -4.47 -13.84 -8.75
CA PHE A 452 -3.83 -15.10 -8.39
C PHE A 452 -2.52 -15.28 -9.16
N ALA A 453 -1.43 -15.55 -8.45
CA ALA A 453 -0.16 -15.89 -9.05
C ALA A 453 0.63 -16.89 -8.21
N ARG A 454 1.32 -17.84 -8.85
CA ARG A 454 2.33 -18.66 -8.17
C ARG A 454 3.56 -17.79 -7.87
N LEU A 455 4.14 -17.89 -6.68
CA LEU A 455 5.39 -17.23 -6.30
C LEU A 455 6.51 -18.27 -6.23
N GLY A 456 6.81 -18.87 -7.38
CA GLY A 456 7.75 -19.98 -7.51
C GLY A 456 7.11 -21.35 -7.23
N ALA A 457 7.91 -22.28 -6.72
CA ALA A 457 7.53 -23.70 -6.67
C ALA A 457 6.35 -23.98 -5.72
N ARG A 458 6.36 -23.42 -4.50
CA ARG A 458 5.47 -23.87 -3.40
C ARG A 458 4.66 -22.76 -2.73
N ILE A 459 4.79 -21.50 -3.19
CA ILE A 459 4.03 -20.36 -2.66
C ILE A 459 3.03 -19.91 -3.72
N ALA A 460 1.81 -19.57 -3.30
CA ALA A 460 0.83 -18.85 -4.13
C ALA A 460 0.45 -17.52 -3.46
N LEU A 461 0.13 -16.52 -4.27
CA LEU A 461 -0.40 -15.22 -3.87
C LEU A 461 -1.86 -15.12 -4.32
N LEU A 462 -2.73 -14.71 -3.40
CA LEU A 462 -4.09 -14.26 -3.66
C LEU A 462 -4.23 -12.81 -3.20
N GLY A 463 -4.43 -11.87 -4.12
CA GLY A 463 -4.70 -10.46 -3.81
C GLY A 463 -6.17 -10.10 -4.03
N ILE A 464 -6.78 -9.39 -3.09
CA ILE A 464 -8.18 -8.96 -3.18
C ILE A 464 -8.24 -7.45 -3.40
N ASP A 465 -8.89 -7.04 -4.49
CA ASP A 465 -9.25 -5.64 -4.72
C ASP A 465 -10.45 -5.28 -3.84
N ALA A 466 -10.12 -4.70 -2.69
CA ALA A 466 -11.07 -4.34 -1.66
C ALA A 466 -11.60 -2.90 -1.80
N ARG A 467 -11.36 -2.20 -2.91
CA ARG A 467 -11.79 -0.79 -3.10
C ARG A 467 -12.78 -0.59 -4.22
N THR A 468 -12.66 -1.33 -5.32
CA THR A 468 -13.56 -1.16 -6.48
C THR A 468 -15.04 -1.38 -6.11
N GLU A 469 -15.32 -2.44 -5.34
CA GLU A 469 -16.68 -2.84 -4.97
C GLU A 469 -17.15 -2.27 -3.62
N ARG A 470 -16.24 -1.59 -2.89
CA ARG A 470 -16.44 -1.21 -1.50
C ARG A 470 -17.56 -0.21 -1.33
N THR A 471 -18.34 -0.44 -0.28
CA THR A 471 -19.27 0.50 0.34
C THR A 471 -19.05 0.48 1.84
N ARG A 472 -19.66 1.46 2.55
CA ARG A 472 -19.64 1.50 4.02
C ARG A 472 -20.16 0.23 4.71
N HIS A 473 -20.86 -0.65 4.00
CA HIS A 473 -21.48 -1.84 4.58
C HIS A 473 -20.98 -3.15 3.99
N GLN A 474 -20.10 -3.10 2.98
CA GLN A 474 -19.66 -4.28 2.25
C GLN A 474 -18.32 -3.99 1.56
N VAL A 475 -17.35 -4.88 1.69
CA VAL A 475 -16.04 -4.73 1.03
C VAL A 475 -16.08 -5.27 -0.39
N ASN A 476 -16.51 -6.52 -0.59
CA ASN A 476 -16.69 -7.14 -1.90
C ASN A 476 -18.07 -7.79 -2.02
N TYR A 477 -18.54 -7.97 -3.25
CA TYR A 477 -19.76 -8.74 -3.49
C TYR A 477 -19.57 -10.20 -3.07
N PRO A 478 -20.60 -10.85 -2.48
CA PRO A 478 -20.57 -12.28 -2.21
C PRO A 478 -20.18 -13.11 -3.44
N GLU A 479 -20.71 -12.76 -4.62
CA GLU A 479 -20.40 -13.45 -5.86
C GLU A 479 -18.96 -13.23 -6.34
N THR A 480 -18.31 -12.14 -5.92
CA THR A 480 -16.87 -11.92 -6.18
C THR A 480 -16.02 -12.85 -5.30
N TYR A 481 -16.40 -13.06 -4.04
CA TYR A 481 -15.76 -14.08 -3.21
C TYR A 481 -15.92 -15.49 -3.79
N ASP A 482 -17.11 -15.83 -4.30
CA ASP A 482 -17.36 -17.14 -4.92
C ASP A 482 -16.37 -17.44 -6.05
N VAL A 483 -16.19 -16.51 -7.00
CA VAL A 483 -15.25 -16.70 -8.13
C VAL A 483 -13.78 -16.69 -7.70
N ILE A 484 -13.44 -15.93 -6.64
CA ILE A 484 -12.11 -15.95 -6.03
C ILE A 484 -11.79 -17.33 -5.47
N PHE A 485 -12.69 -17.88 -4.64
CA PHE A 485 -12.48 -19.17 -4.00
C PHE A 485 -12.58 -20.33 -4.99
N GLU A 486 -13.45 -20.25 -6.01
CA GLU A 486 -13.48 -21.22 -7.10
C GLU A 486 -12.13 -21.28 -7.83
N ARG A 487 -11.57 -20.12 -8.21
CA ARG A 487 -10.26 -20.05 -8.85
C ARG A 487 -9.16 -20.58 -7.94
N LEU A 488 -9.11 -20.14 -6.68
CA LEU A 488 -8.10 -20.57 -5.72
C LEU A 488 -8.08 -22.10 -5.57
N ARG A 489 -9.25 -22.71 -5.37
CA ARG A 489 -9.37 -24.17 -5.21
C ARG A 489 -8.93 -24.91 -6.47
N SER A 490 -9.30 -24.40 -7.65
CA SER A 490 -8.88 -25.00 -8.93
C SER A 490 -7.36 -25.00 -9.09
N GLU A 491 -6.69 -23.90 -8.74
CA GLU A 491 -5.24 -23.77 -8.85
C GLU A 491 -4.50 -24.66 -7.83
N LEU A 492 -4.98 -24.73 -6.59
CA LEU A 492 -4.42 -25.60 -5.56
C LEU A 492 -4.59 -27.09 -5.91
N GLN A 493 -5.76 -27.46 -6.45
CA GLN A 493 -6.03 -28.81 -6.95
C GLN A 493 -5.08 -29.17 -8.10
N ALA A 494 -4.94 -28.30 -9.10
CA ALA A 494 -4.04 -28.53 -10.23
C ALA A 494 -2.57 -28.66 -9.78
N ALA A 495 -2.14 -27.84 -8.82
CA ALA A 495 -0.81 -27.94 -8.23
C ALA A 495 -0.60 -29.29 -7.52
N ALA A 496 -1.57 -29.75 -6.73
CA ALA A 496 -1.51 -31.05 -6.07
C ALA A 496 -1.45 -32.21 -7.06
N GLU A 497 -2.28 -32.19 -8.11
CA GLU A 497 -2.31 -33.21 -9.17
C GLU A 497 -1.02 -33.27 -9.99
N SER A 498 -0.34 -32.13 -10.16
CA SER A 498 0.96 -32.05 -10.83
C SER A 498 2.13 -32.63 -10.02
N GLY A 499 1.90 -33.03 -8.75
CA GLY A 499 2.95 -33.49 -7.84
C GLY A 499 3.78 -32.37 -7.21
N GLN A 500 3.40 -31.10 -7.42
CA GLN A 500 4.04 -29.92 -6.83
C GLN A 500 3.00 -29.08 -6.07
N PRO A 501 2.42 -29.60 -4.97
CA PRO A 501 1.41 -28.91 -4.20
C PRO A 501 1.95 -27.60 -3.64
N ILE A 502 1.11 -26.56 -3.67
CA ILE A 502 1.35 -25.32 -2.94
C ILE A 502 1.32 -25.61 -1.44
N LYS A 503 2.32 -25.10 -0.72
CA LYS A 503 2.48 -25.28 0.73
C LYS A 503 2.17 -24.02 1.53
N HIS A 504 2.36 -22.86 0.91
CA HIS A 504 2.01 -21.56 1.50
C HIS A 504 1.09 -20.77 0.58
N LEU A 505 -0.01 -20.27 1.15
CA LEU A 505 -0.89 -19.30 0.51
C LEU A 505 -0.68 -17.95 1.20
N ILE A 506 -0.23 -16.96 0.43
CA ILE A 506 -0.17 -15.57 0.86
C ILE A 506 -1.44 -14.87 0.42
N LEU A 507 -2.23 -14.37 1.38
CA LEU A 507 -3.37 -13.48 1.14
C LEU A 507 -2.91 -12.03 1.28
N LEU A 508 -3.17 -11.20 0.28
CA LEU A 508 -2.86 -9.78 0.29
C LEU A 508 -4.15 -8.96 0.44
N LEU A 509 -4.22 -8.15 1.50
CA LEU A 509 -5.30 -7.21 1.79
C LEU A 509 -4.71 -5.81 2.02
N GLY A 510 -5.44 -4.77 1.62
CA GLY A 510 -5.04 -3.38 1.90
C GLY A 510 -5.01 -3.09 3.40
N ILE A 511 -6.06 -3.53 4.09
CA ILE A 511 -6.26 -3.28 5.52
C ILE A 511 -6.04 -4.55 6.35
N PRO A 512 -5.38 -4.47 7.52
CA PRO A 512 -5.19 -5.59 8.44
C PRO A 512 -6.51 -6.22 8.90
N ILE A 513 -6.53 -7.55 8.95
CA ILE A 513 -7.72 -8.32 9.32
C ILE A 513 -7.65 -8.85 10.75
N ALA A 514 -6.47 -9.16 11.29
CA ALA A 514 -6.24 -9.53 12.68
C ALA A 514 -5.55 -8.40 13.44
N TYR A 515 -6.34 -7.41 13.88
CA TYR A 515 -5.84 -6.16 14.46
C TYR A 515 -6.75 -5.67 15.60
N PRO A 516 -6.28 -4.85 16.56
CA PRO A 516 -7.10 -4.37 17.66
C PRO A 516 -8.32 -3.62 17.17
N ARG A 517 -9.47 -3.91 17.77
CA ARG A 517 -10.73 -3.24 17.42
C ARG A 517 -10.68 -1.80 17.88
N LEU A 518 -10.79 -0.85 16.96
CA LEU A 518 -10.73 0.57 17.26
C LEU A 518 -12.10 1.14 17.74
N THR A 519 -13.16 0.34 17.79
CA THR A 519 -14.56 0.83 18.00
C THR A 519 -14.79 1.59 19.30
N TRP A 520 -13.88 1.48 20.27
CA TRP A 520 -13.94 2.24 21.50
C TRP A 520 -13.30 3.66 21.39
N LEU A 521 -12.42 3.92 20.41
CA LEU A 521 -11.77 5.22 20.22
C LEU A 521 -12.80 6.33 19.99
N GLU A 522 -13.88 6.04 19.25
CA GLU A 522 -15.04 6.91 19.15
C GLU A 522 -15.58 7.35 20.52
N ASN A 523 -15.70 6.42 21.47
CA ASN A 523 -16.24 6.70 22.79
C ASN A 523 -15.27 7.54 23.65
N ILE A 524 -13.96 7.36 23.48
CA ILE A 524 -12.96 8.20 24.17
C ILE A 524 -12.95 9.61 23.58
N PHE A 525 -12.93 9.75 22.26
CA PHE A 525 -12.90 11.07 21.61
C PHE A 525 -14.20 11.86 21.77
N ARG A 526 -15.34 11.17 21.94
CA ARG A 526 -16.65 11.76 22.27
C ARG A 526 -16.85 11.99 23.78
N SER A 527 -15.92 11.55 24.64
CA SER A 527 -16.06 11.72 26.09
C SER A 527 -16.05 13.20 26.50
N PRO A 528 -16.99 13.64 27.38
CA PRO A 528 -17.00 15.00 27.94
C PRO A 528 -15.69 15.39 28.65
N LEU A 529 -14.90 14.40 29.10
CA LEU A 529 -13.60 14.57 29.75
C LEU A 529 -12.52 15.13 28.80
N MET A 530 -12.70 15.00 27.48
CA MET A 530 -11.82 15.62 26.47
C MET A 530 -12.14 17.10 26.25
N GLY A 531 -13.28 17.59 26.73
CA GLY A 531 -13.71 18.99 26.60
C GLY A 531 -12.69 19.98 27.20
N PRO A 532 -12.27 19.82 28.47
CA PRO A 532 -11.24 20.66 29.09
C PRO A 532 -9.89 20.61 28.37
N VAL A 533 -9.44 19.44 27.90
CA VAL A 533 -8.17 19.26 27.18
C VAL A 533 -8.19 19.97 25.82
N LYS A 534 -9.28 19.83 25.06
CA LYS A 534 -9.50 20.56 23.79
C LYS A 534 -9.56 22.07 24.02
N LEU A 535 -10.16 22.51 25.12
CA LEU A 535 -10.27 23.93 25.48
C LEU A 535 -8.92 24.53 25.90
N LEU A 536 -8.12 23.81 26.70
CA LEU A 536 -6.80 24.22 27.16
C LEU A 536 -5.81 24.33 25.99
N ASN A 537 -5.79 23.35 25.08
CA ASN A 537 -4.96 23.39 23.88
C ASN A 537 -5.31 24.61 23.00
N ARG A 538 -6.61 24.83 22.77
CA ARG A 538 -7.10 25.95 21.93
C ARG A 538 -6.87 27.33 22.54
N ARG A 539 -6.79 27.43 23.88
CA ARG A 539 -6.81 28.72 24.59
C ARG A 539 -5.44 29.19 25.07
N PHE A 540 -4.50 28.27 25.32
CA PHE A 540 -3.25 28.64 25.97
C PHE A 540 -2.00 28.25 25.20
N GLY A 541 -2.05 27.37 24.20
CA GLY A 541 -0.82 26.90 23.51
C GLY A 541 0.22 26.23 24.44
N VAL A 542 -0.14 25.98 25.70
CA VAL A 542 0.72 25.39 26.73
C VAL A 542 0.52 23.88 26.67
N GLY A 543 1.21 23.28 25.70
CA GLY A 543 1.21 21.85 25.40
C GLY A 543 2.12 21.50 24.21
N GLY A 544 3.13 22.36 23.96
CA GLY A 544 3.92 22.42 22.73
C GLY A 544 4.83 21.24 22.38
N GLY A 545 4.69 20.10 23.06
CA GLY A 545 5.36 18.84 22.72
C GLY A 545 4.43 17.61 22.66
N LEU A 546 3.14 17.75 22.98
CA LEU A 546 2.16 16.65 22.93
C LEU A 546 1.03 16.87 21.92
N PHE A 547 0.76 18.12 21.51
CA PHE A 547 -0.40 18.44 20.67
C PHE A 547 -0.21 19.66 19.75
N ASN A 548 0.97 19.85 19.15
CA ASN A 548 1.14 20.81 18.04
C ASN A 548 0.98 20.10 16.70
N GLN A 549 0.07 20.62 15.87
CA GLN A 549 -0.43 20.06 14.60
C GLN A 549 -1.17 18.72 14.70
N PHE A 550 -2.04 18.58 15.70
CA PHE A 550 -3.15 17.63 15.65
C PHE A 550 -4.22 18.09 14.63
N ASP A 551 -3.86 18.05 13.34
CA ASP A 551 -4.82 17.99 12.21
C ASP A 551 -4.96 16.55 11.68
N GLY A 552 -4.28 15.57 12.31
CA GLY A 552 -4.39 14.13 12.04
C GLY A 552 -5.28 13.36 13.03
N SER A 553 -6.26 14.01 13.67
CA SER A 553 -7.28 13.32 14.49
C SER A 553 -8.51 12.88 13.71
N ILE A 554 -8.45 12.93 12.38
CA ILE A 554 -9.56 12.63 11.49
C ILE A 554 -9.32 11.29 10.79
N ASP A 555 -8.09 10.99 10.34
CA ASP A 555 -7.70 9.69 9.77
C ASP A 555 -8.12 8.52 10.69
N LEU A 556 -7.67 8.50 11.94
CA LEU A 556 -7.96 7.39 12.89
C LEU A 556 -9.46 7.13 13.21
N LEU A 557 -10.34 8.09 12.91
CA LEU A 557 -11.79 7.96 13.11
C LEU A 557 -12.51 7.51 11.84
N ASP A 558 -11.97 7.82 10.65
CA ASP A 558 -12.50 7.33 9.37
C ASP A 558 -11.98 5.90 9.09
N ASP A 559 -10.75 5.55 9.51
CA ASP A 559 -10.17 4.18 9.54
C ASP A 559 -11.05 3.18 10.30
N LEU A 560 -11.80 3.68 11.29
CA LEU A 560 -12.55 2.83 12.20
C LEU A 560 -13.72 2.09 11.54
N ASP A 561 -14.42 2.76 10.61
CA ASP A 561 -15.50 2.12 9.84
C ASP A 561 -14.93 1.35 8.64
N ASP A 562 -13.69 1.63 8.23
CA ASP A 562 -13.02 1.02 7.07
C ASP A 562 -12.39 -0.35 7.36
N HIS A 563 -11.95 -0.56 8.61
CA HIS A 563 -11.35 -1.81 9.04
C HIS A 563 -12.29 -3.01 8.94
N TYR A 564 -11.76 -4.17 8.55
CA TYR A 564 -12.46 -5.45 8.65
C TYR A 564 -12.99 -5.76 10.06
N THR A 565 -12.37 -5.18 11.08
CA THR A 565 -12.76 -5.36 12.49
C THR A 565 -13.94 -4.48 12.92
N ALA A 566 -14.37 -3.55 12.07
CA ALA A 566 -15.54 -2.70 12.27
C ALA A 566 -16.82 -3.53 12.34
N ARG A 567 -17.82 -3.02 13.09
CA ARG A 567 -19.06 -3.77 13.36
C ARG A 567 -19.80 -4.17 12.07
N THR A 568 -19.77 -3.33 11.05
CA THR A 568 -20.41 -3.55 9.75
C THR A 568 -19.77 -4.70 8.96
N HIS A 569 -18.45 -4.85 9.03
CA HIS A 569 -17.69 -5.84 8.25
C HIS A 569 -17.44 -7.15 8.99
N LYS A 570 -17.79 -7.26 10.28
CA LYS A 570 -17.53 -8.47 11.09
C LYS A 570 -18.04 -9.77 10.48
N LYS A 571 -19.22 -9.75 9.85
CA LYS A 571 -19.79 -10.95 9.22
C LYS A 571 -18.95 -11.36 8.00
N GLU A 572 -18.74 -10.42 7.08
CA GLU A 572 -17.93 -10.62 5.88
C GLU A 572 -16.50 -11.07 6.21
N ARG A 573 -15.89 -10.45 7.22
CA ARG A 573 -14.60 -10.87 7.79
C ARG A 573 -14.62 -12.31 8.27
N ALA A 574 -15.64 -12.70 9.04
CA ALA A 574 -15.73 -14.06 9.56
C ALA A 574 -15.90 -15.08 8.42
N ASP A 575 -16.78 -14.78 7.47
CA ASP A 575 -17.04 -15.63 6.31
C ASP A 575 -15.74 -15.82 5.48
N LEU A 576 -14.95 -14.75 5.27
CA LEU A 576 -13.66 -14.81 4.57
C LEU A 576 -12.63 -15.70 5.29
N ILE A 577 -12.43 -15.50 6.60
CA ILE A 577 -11.46 -16.28 7.38
C ILE A 577 -11.88 -17.75 7.47
N GLU A 578 -13.17 -18.04 7.69
CA GLU A 578 -13.68 -19.41 7.75
C GLU A 578 -13.55 -20.12 6.39
N ALA A 579 -13.79 -19.42 5.27
CA ALA A 579 -13.56 -19.98 3.93
C ALA A 579 -12.07 -20.31 3.70
N LEU A 580 -11.15 -19.45 4.15
CA LEU A 580 -9.71 -19.74 4.11
C LEU A 580 -9.33 -20.92 5.01
N GLN A 581 -9.97 -21.08 6.18
CA GLN A 581 -9.73 -22.23 7.06
C GLN A 581 -10.15 -23.54 6.41
N VAL A 582 -11.25 -23.52 5.64
CA VAL A 582 -11.70 -24.69 4.86
C VAL A 582 -10.70 -25.00 3.75
N VAL A 583 -10.23 -24.00 3.00
CA VAL A 583 -9.20 -24.21 1.96
C VAL A 583 -7.90 -24.73 2.56
N ALA A 584 -7.46 -24.19 3.69
CA ALA A 584 -6.27 -24.66 4.40
C ALA A 584 -6.38 -26.15 4.76
N ALA A 585 -7.53 -26.57 5.29
CA ALA A 585 -7.80 -27.97 5.62
C ALA A 585 -7.87 -28.86 4.37
N ASP A 586 -8.58 -28.45 3.32
CA ASP A 586 -8.80 -29.27 2.12
C ASP A 586 -7.51 -29.55 1.34
N PHE A 587 -6.58 -28.59 1.32
CA PHE A 587 -5.35 -28.66 0.52
C PHE A 587 -4.07 -28.79 1.35
N SER A 588 -4.18 -28.81 2.68
CA SER A 588 -3.04 -28.79 3.61
C SER A 588 -2.05 -27.65 3.30
N VAL A 589 -2.59 -26.44 3.13
CA VAL A 589 -1.84 -25.21 2.79
C VAL A 589 -1.83 -24.25 3.98
N ARG A 590 -0.67 -23.72 4.34
CA ARG A 590 -0.54 -22.71 5.40
C ARG A 590 -0.89 -21.32 4.86
N VAL A 591 -1.80 -20.61 5.52
CA VAL A 591 -2.17 -19.24 5.13
C VAL A 591 -1.36 -18.21 5.92
N THR A 592 -0.75 -17.27 5.21
CA THR A 592 -0.11 -16.05 5.73
C THR A 592 -0.79 -14.84 5.11
N ILE A 593 -1.18 -13.86 5.92
CA ILE A 593 -1.93 -12.68 5.48
C ILE A 593 -1.01 -11.45 5.56
N LEU A 594 -0.97 -10.64 4.51
CA LEU A 594 -0.27 -9.36 4.47
C LEU A 594 -1.30 -8.23 4.55
N GLY A 595 -1.03 -7.23 5.40
CA GLY A 595 -1.90 -6.05 5.58
C GLY A 595 -1.10 -4.76 5.74
N GLY A 596 -1.67 -3.66 5.23
CA GLY A 596 -1.08 -2.31 5.19
C GLY A 596 -1.84 -1.27 6.02
N ASP A 597 -2.02 -0.07 5.47
CA ASP A 597 -2.92 1.02 5.92
C ASP A 597 -2.57 1.71 7.27
N VAL A 598 -2.33 0.95 8.33
CA VAL A 598 -2.34 1.45 9.72
C VAL A 598 -1.09 2.22 10.20
N HIS A 599 -0.11 2.45 9.31
CA HIS A 599 1.15 3.17 9.55
C HIS A 599 2.01 2.68 10.74
N LEU A 600 1.79 1.45 11.24
CA LEU A 600 2.67 0.80 12.21
C LEU A 600 2.92 -0.67 11.88
N ALA A 601 3.96 -1.25 12.47
CA ALA A 601 4.23 -2.69 12.39
C ALA A 601 3.53 -3.46 13.51
N ALA A 602 2.92 -4.60 13.16
CA ALA A 602 2.31 -5.53 14.12
C ALA A 602 2.28 -6.96 13.56
N LEU A 603 1.96 -7.93 14.41
CA LEU A 603 1.66 -9.28 13.96
C LEU A 603 0.42 -9.84 14.66
N GLY A 604 -0.66 -9.97 13.90
CA GLY A 604 -1.88 -10.64 14.32
C GLY A 604 -1.80 -12.14 14.05
N ARG A 605 -2.64 -12.92 14.73
CA ARG A 605 -2.78 -14.36 14.46
C ARG A 605 -4.19 -14.85 14.76
N PHE A 606 -4.69 -15.75 13.93
CA PHE A 606 -5.81 -16.64 14.22
C PHE A 606 -5.25 -18.00 14.61
N TYR A 607 -5.95 -18.74 15.48
CA TYR A 607 -5.53 -20.08 15.93
C TYR A 607 -6.69 -20.84 16.57
N SER A 608 -6.62 -22.16 16.57
CA SER A 608 -7.52 -23.01 17.34
C SER A 608 -7.39 -22.71 18.82
N LYS A 609 -8.52 -22.68 19.54
CA LYS A 609 -8.52 -22.40 21.00
C LYS A 609 -7.53 -23.31 21.75
N PRO A 610 -6.78 -22.80 22.74
CA PRO A 610 -5.78 -23.59 23.45
C PRO A 610 -6.29 -24.85 24.15
N ASP A 611 -7.56 -24.87 24.57
CA ASP A 611 -8.20 -26.02 25.19
C ASP A 611 -8.43 -27.20 24.23
N LEU A 612 -8.45 -26.96 22.92
CA LEU A 612 -8.50 -27.99 21.87
C LEU A 612 -7.17 -28.73 21.72
N LYS A 613 -6.05 -28.17 22.24
CA LYS A 613 -4.70 -28.78 22.22
C LYS A 613 -4.27 -29.24 20.82
N ILE A 614 -4.50 -28.39 19.81
CA ILE A 614 -4.12 -28.66 18.42
C ILE A 614 -2.74 -28.02 18.18
N PRO A 615 -1.71 -28.82 17.85
CA PRO A 615 -0.44 -28.35 17.28
C PRO A 615 -0.62 -27.33 16.16
N ALA A 616 0.18 -26.26 16.13
CA ALA A 616 0.11 -25.28 15.05
C ALA A 616 0.37 -25.93 13.68
N GLU A 617 1.25 -26.94 13.62
CA GLU A 617 1.58 -27.71 12.43
C GLU A 617 0.39 -28.49 11.85
N GLU A 618 -0.61 -28.84 12.67
CA GLU A 618 -1.85 -29.52 12.24
C GLU A 618 -3.07 -28.57 12.24
N ASP A 619 -2.90 -27.35 12.76
CA ASP A 619 -3.98 -26.39 12.95
C ASP A 619 -4.25 -25.60 11.66
N HIS A 620 -5.27 -26.02 10.91
CA HIS A 620 -5.74 -25.30 9.72
C HIS A 620 -6.29 -23.89 10.03
N ARG A 621 -6.51 -23.55 11.31
CA ARG A 621 -6.95 -22.23 11.78
C ARG A 621 -5.81 -21.31 12.14
N TYR A 622 -4.58 -21.85 12.29
CA TYR A 622 -3.40 -21.05 12.53
C TYR A 622 -3.04 -20.25 11.28
N MET A 623 -3.23 -18.94 11.34
CA MET A 623 -2.92 -18.00 10.26
C MET A 623 -2.30 -16.76 10.86
N VAL A 624 -1.15 -16.32 10.35
CA VAL A 624 -0.53 -15.07 10.78
C VAL A 624 -0.97 -13.92 9.87
N ASN A 625 -1.17 -12.74 10.44
CA ASN A 625 -1.35 -11.50 9.70
C ASN A 625 -0.14 -10.59 9.97
N VAL A 626 0.78 -10.55 9.02
CA VAL A 626 1.92 -9.64 9.00
C VAL A 626 1.42 -8.26 8.64
N VAL A 627 1.50 -7.32 9.58
CA VAL A 627 1.12 -5.92 9.36
C VAL A 627 2.40 -5.12 9.19
N SER A 628 2.64 -4.65 7.98
CA SER A 628 3.83 -3.85 7.64
C SER A 628 3.41 -2.58 6.92
N SER A 629 3.25 -1.53 7.70
CA SER A 629 2.87 -0.20 7.26
C SER A 629 3.53 0.82 8.20
N ALA A 630 4.04 1.98 7.78
CA ALA A 630 4.26 2.42 6.41
C ALA A 630 5.75 2.29 6.04
N ILE A 631 6.08 2.09 4.76
CA ILE A 631 7.49 2.15 4.32
C ILE A 631 7.99 3.60 4.20
N VAL A 632 7.10 4.55 3.88
CA VAL A 632 7.46 5.98 3.73
C VAL A 632 6.75 6.86 4.75
N ASN A 633 5.45 6.69 4.94
CA ASN A 633 4.64 7.63 5.71
C ASN A 633 5.06 7.71 7.18
N LYS A 634 4.68 8.81 7.85
CA LYS A 634 4.92 8.96 9.28
C LYS A 634 4.09 7.95 10.09
N PRO A 635 4.66 7.31 11.12
CA PRO A 635 3.91 6.44 12.02
C PRO A 635 2.91 7.22 12.88
N PRO A 636 1.91 6.54 13.47
CA PRO A 636 1.01 7.17 14.41
C PRO A 636 1.75 7.57 15.70
N PRO A 637 1.22 8.55 16.46
CA PRO A 637 1.85 8.97 17.71
C PRO A 637 2.03 7.80 18.69
N GLN A 638 3.15 7.78 19.43
CA GLN A 638 3.49 6.75 20.42
C GLN A 638 2.34 6.42 21.38
N ALA A 639 1.59 7.44 21.81
CA ALA A 639 0.45 7.26 22.71
C ALA A 639 -0.67 6.39 22.09
N VAL A 640 -0.88 6.49 20.77
CA VAL A 640 -1.86 5.66 20.03
C VAL A 640 -1.37 4.22 19.98
N ALA A 641 -0.12 3.97 19.59
CA ALA A 641 0.44 2.61 19.57
C ALA A 641 0.36 1.92 20.94
N ASN A 642 0.79 2.61 22.01
CA ASN A 642 0.70 2.06 23.37
C ASN A 642 -0.75 1.79 23.80
N LEU A 643 -1.70 2.59 23.34
CA LEU A 643 -3.11 2.38 23.61
C LEU A 643 -3.66 1.15 22.84
N LEU A 644 -3.23 0.92 21.60
CA LEU A 644 -3.55 -0.27 20.82
C LEU A 644 -3.01 -1.53 21.50
N ALA A 645 -1.76 -1.50 21.96
CA ALA A 645 -1.13 -2.60 22.68
C ALA A 645 -1.87 -2.96 23.98
N ARG A 646 -2.31 -1.97 24.76
CA ARG A 646 -3.15 -2.18 25.96
C ARG A 646 -4.51 -2.82 25.66
N ARG A 647 -4.94 -2.81 24.39
CA ARG A 647 -6.18 -3.41 23.92
C ARG A 647 -5.93 -4.69 23.13
N ASN A 648 -4.70 -5.21 23.12
CA ASN A 648 -4.42 -6.58 22.71
C ASN A 648 -5.14 -7.54 23.67
N LYS A 649 -6.33 -7.97 23.30
CA LYS A 649 -7.14 -8.94 24.03
C LYS A 649 -7.39 -10.12 23.11
N ILE A 650 -7.50 -11.29 23.70
CA ILE A 650 -8.00 -12.45 22.98
C ILE A 650 -9.44 -12.20 22.57
N HIS A 651 -9.68 -12.45 21.31
CA HIS A 651 -10.96 -12.28 20.67
C HIS A 651 -11.37 -13.60 20.04
N HIS A 652 -12.66 -13.89 20.04
CA HIS A 652 -13.18 -15.15 19.54
C HIS A 652 -13.82 -14.87 18.18
N LEU A 653 -13.24 -15.40 17.11
CA LEU A 653 -13.84 -15.34 15.77
C LEU A 653 -15.11 -16.20 15.76
N ASN A 654 -15.01 -17.41 16.31
CA ASN A 654 -16.13 -18.34 16.49
C ASN A 654 -15.89 -19.24 17.71
N HIS A 655 -16.66 -20.34 17.83
CA HIS A 655 -16.56 -21.24 18.98
C HIS A 655 -15.22 -21.96 19.11
N LYS A 656 -14.43 -22.08 18.03
CA LYS A 656 -13.19 -22.87 17.99
C LYS A 656 -11.94 -22.06 17.62
N THR A 657 -12.11 -20.83 17.15
CA THR A 657 -11.03 -19.97 16.67
C THR A 657 -10.91 -18.73 17.53
N ASP A 658 -9.70 -18.51 18.04
CA ASP A 658 -9.28 -17.29 18.72
C ASP A 658 -8.39 -16.45 17.81
N GLU A 659 -8.31 -15.15 18.11
CA GLU A 659 -7.39 -14.20 17.51
C GLU A 659 -6.71 -13.35 18.60
N THR A 660 -5.44 -13.03 18.41
CA THR A 660 -4.68 -12.11 19.26
C THR A 660 -3.54 -11.47 18.44
N MET A 661 -2.84 -10.48 18.99
CA MET A 661 -1.53 -10.07 18.48
C MET A 661 -0.40 -10.77 19.26
N LEU A 662 0.66 -11.13 18.54
CA LEU A 662 1.91 -11.65 19.10
C LEU A 662 2.76 -10.50 19.65
N ASP A 663 3.39 -10.73 20.80
CA ASP A 663 4.44 -9.85 21.33
C ASP A 663 5.76 -10.05 20.54
N LEU A 664 5.78 -9.58 19.29
CA LEU A 664 6.91 -9.73 18.36
C LEU A 664 8.10 -8.81 18.69
N PHE A 665 7.84 -7.64 19.27
CA PHE A 665 8.87 -6.61 19.51
C PHE A 665 9.44 -6.75 20.92
N ASN A 666 10.48 -7.56 21.05
CA ASN A 666 11.20 -7.79 22.31
C ASN A 666 11.99 -6.57 22.81
N LYS A 667 12.28 -5.60 21.92
CA LYS A 667 12.88 -4.30 22.23
C LYS A 667 12.49 -3.26 21.16
N ASP A 668 12.67 -1.98 21.47
CA ASP A 668 12.65 -0.91 20.46
C ASP A 668 13.89 -0.99 19.53
N PRO A 669 13.82 -0.46 18.30
CA PRO A 669 14.89 -0.60 17.31
C PRO A 669 16.11 0.24 17.67
N GLY A 670 17.31 -0.34 17.52
CA GLY A 670 18.57 0.30 17.93
C GLY A 670 18.60 0.62 19.43
N ASP A 671 18.96 1.86 19.75
CA ASP A 671 18.96 2.42 21.12
C ASP A 671 17.82 3.43 21.34
N SER A 672 16.79 3.42 20.47
CA SER A 672 15.70 4.37 20.51
C SER A 672 14.63 4.02 21.54
N THR A 673 13.77 4.99 21.89
CA THR A 673 12.57 4.75 22.70
C THR A 673 11.35 5.16 21.89
N LYS A 674 10.74 4.18 21.21
CA LYS A 674 9.56 4.32 20.34
C LYS A 674 8.29 3.93 21.06
N THR A 675 8.36 3.03 22.04
CA THR A 675 7.20 2.51 22.76
C THR A 675 7.36 2.60 24.28
N ALA A 676 6.28 2.34 25.03
CA ALA A 676 6.38 2.17 26.47
C ALA A 676 6.74 0.70 26.80
N ASN A 677 7.43 0.44 27.91
CA ASN A 677 7.93 -0.89 28.32
C ASN A 677 6.93 -2.06 28.36
N HIS A 678 5.63 -1.80 28.22
CA HIS A 678 4.58 -2.84 28.20
C HIS A 678 4.04 -3.13 26.80
N ASN A 679 4.49 -2.39 25.78
CA ASN A 679 4.05 -2.54 24.41
C ASN A 679 5.09 -3.35 23.63
N ASN A 680 4.80 -4.63 23.44
CA ASN A 680 5.65 -5.54 22.69
C ASN A 680 4.97 -6.03 21.39
N CYS A 681 3.77 -5.56 21.07
CA CYS A 681 2.95 -6.07 19.96
C CYS A 681 2.67 -5.06 18.84
N THR A 682 3.00 -3.78 19.06
CA THR A 682 2.88 -2.73 18.03
C THR A 682 4.12 -1.85 18.02
N MET A 683 4.60 -1.46 16.84
CA MET A 683 5.80 -0.66 16.68
C MET A 683 5.52 0.55 15.77
N PRO A 684 5.40 1.78 16.32
CA PRO A 684 5.13 3.00 15.57
C PRO A 684 6.43 3.54 14.94
N SER A 685 6.94 2.84 13.93
CA SER A 685 8.10 3.25 13.14
C SER A 685 7.91 2.79 11.69
N ARG A 686 8.55 3.46 10.74
CA ARG A 686 8.51 3.05 9.33
C ARG A 686 9.07 1.65 9.17
N ASN A 687 8.54 0.86 8.25
CA ASN A 687 8.95 -0.54 8.11
C ASN A 687 8.58 -1.16 6.76
N PHE A 688 9.19 -2.31 6.46
CA PHE A 688 8.80 -3.23 5.39
C PHE A 688 9.06 -4.68 5.83
N ALA A 689 8.40 -5.65 5.20
CA ALA A 689 8.58 -7.06 5.54
C ALA A 689 9.39 -7.82 4.47
N THR A 690 10.15 -8.83 4.91
CA THR A 690 10.85 -9.79 4.07
C THR A 690 10.41 -11.20 4.42
N ILE A 691 10.08 -11.99 3.41
CA ILE A 691 9.46 -13.30 3.56
C ILE A 691 10.18 -14.29 2.63
N THR A 692 10.67 -15.39 3.20
CA THR A 692 11.43 -16.39 2.45
C THR A 692 11.11 -17.80 2.94
N GLU A 693 10.89 -18.72 2.01
CA GLU A 693 10.78 -20.15 2.35
C GLU A 693 12.16 -20.69 2.77
N ASN A 694 12.18 -21.43 3.88
CA ASN A 694 13.29 -22.31 4.24
C ASN A 694 13.31 -23.51 3.28
N SER A 695 13.86 -23.31 2.08
CA SER A 695 13.70 -24.23 0.95
C SER A 695 14.12 -25.66 1.28
N PRO A 696 13.29 -26.68 0.97
CA PRO A 696 13.66 -28.08 1.17
C PRO A 696 14.88 -28.52 0.32
N ASN A 697 15.30 -27.72 -0.66
CA ASN A 697 16.48 -28.00 -1.47
C ASN A 697 17.76 -27.37 -0.92
N ASN A 698 17.66 -26.53 0.12
CA ASN A 698 18.86 -26.03 0.79
C ASN A 698 19.68 -27.23 1.26
N ALA A 699 21.01 -27.17 1.04
CA ALA A 699 21.92 -28.22 1.45
C ALA A 699 21.64 -28.51 2.94
N GLY A 700 21.29 -29.77 3.23
CA GLY A 700 20.79 -30.13 4.54
C GLY A 700 21.70 -29.55 5.60
N ALA A 701 21.12 -28.90 6.61
CA ALA A 701 21.84 -28.52 7.82
C ALA A 701 22.26 -29.78 8.60
N HIS A 702 22.96 -30.72 7.96
CA HIS A 702 23.81 -31.68 8.61
C HIS A 702 25.12 -30.96 8.96
N THR A 703 25.03 -30.09 9.97
CA THR A 703 26.15 -29.93 10.90
C THR A 703 25.58 -30.06 12.29
N ASN A 704 26.17 -30.99 13.04
CA ASN A 704 26.08 -31.05 14.49
C ASN A 704 26.19 -29.64 15.06
N GLY A 705 25.09 -29.15 15.58
CA GLY A 705 24.97 -27.81 16.11
C GLY A 705 23.70 -27.79 16.92
N ASN A 706 23.82 -28.27 18.15
CA ASN A 706 22.91 -27.98 19.23
C ASN A 706 22.23 -26.63 19.01
N ALA A 707 20.91 -26.60 19.22
CA ALA A 707 20.26 -25.44 19.79
C ALA A 707 21.26 -24.76 20.74
N VAL A 708 21.66 -23.52 20.42
CA VAL A 708 22.43 -22.72 21.36
C VAL A 708 21.61 -22.71 22.65
N GLY A 709 22.20 -23.33 23.68
CA GLY A 709 21.46 -23.92 24.78
C GLY A 709 20.64 -22.91 25.57
N TYR A 710 19.34 -23.15 25.64
CA TYR A 710 18.70 -23.13 26.94
C TYR A 710 19.11 -24.41 27.67
N GLY A 711 19.61 -24.26 28.90
CA GLY A 711 20.36 -25.27 29.63
C GLY A 711 19.79 -26.69 29.57
N GLU A 712 20.70 -27.66 29.43
CA GLU A 712 20.44 -29.07 29.62
C GLU A 712 19.74 -29.31 30.96
N GLY A 713 18.49 -29.74 30.88
CA GLY A 713 17.67 -30.12 32.03
C GLY A 713 16.26 -30.46 31.59
N GLU A 714 16.06 -31.71 31.16
CA GLU A 714 14.78 -32.39 30.94
C GLU A 714 13.91 -31.76 29.83
N ILE A 715 13.66 -32.43 28.70
CA ILE A 715 12.58 -33.42 28.54
C ILE A 715 12.94 -34.31 27.33
N GLU A 716 13.45 -35.52 27.59
CA GLU A 716 13.23 -36.65 26.69
C GLU A 716 11.84 -37.21 27.01
N GLY A 717 10.86 -36.90 26.15
CA GLY A 717 9.49 -37.38 26.27
C GLY A 717 8.62 -36.72 25.19
N GLU A 718 7.95 -37.55 24.39
CA GLU A 718 6.95 -37.25 23.34
C GLU A 718 6.69 -35.76 23.04
N VAL A 719 7.11 -35.33 21.84
CA VAL A 719 7.06 -33.97 21.31
C VAL A 719 5.64 -33.39 21.32
N GLN A 720 5.27 -32.67 22.38
CA GLN A 720 4.16 -31.72 22.32
C GLN A 720 4.66 -30.44 21.65
N SER A 721 4.28 -30.17 20.40
CA SER A 721 4.62 -28.92 19.69
C SER A 721 3.80 -27.71 20.14
N PHE A 722 2.77 -27.93 20.96
CA PHE A 722 1.89 -26.90 21.48
C PHE A 722 2.48 -26.28 22.76
N LEU A 723 2.97 -25.05 22.66
CA LEU A 723 3.56 -24.29 23.78
C LEU A 723 2.54 -23.33 24.45
N GLY A 724 1.43 -23.04 23.77
CA GLY A 724 0.53 -21.96 24.12
C GLY A 724 -0.45 -22.28 25.25
N LYS A 725 -0.28 -21.69 26.44
CA LYS A 725 -1.20 -21.94 27.57
C LYS A 725 -2.43 -21.04 27.58
N ASP A 726 -2.28 -19.82 27.07
CA ASP A 726 -3.23 -18.73 27.33
C ASP A 726 -3.55 -17.86 26.10
N GLY A 727 -3.02 -18.17 24.92
CA GLY A 727 -3.23 -17.39 23.70
C GLY A 727 -2.35 -16.15 23.54
N HIS A 728 -1.71 -15.64 24.59
CA HIS A 728 -0.71 -14.56 24.49
C HIS A 728 0.72 -15.09 24.41
N SER A 729 0.99 -16.23 25.06
CA SER A 729 2.26 -16.95 24.97
C SER A 729 2.53 -17.47 23.55
N PHE A 730 3.76 -17.88 23.27
CA PHE A 730 4.11 -18.58 22.04
C PHE A 730 3.27 -19.86 21.90
N LEU A 731 2.68 -20.06 20.72
CA LEU A 731 1.82 -21.19 20.40
C LEU A 731 2.63 -22.39 19.92
N HIS A 732 3.77 -22.16 19.26
CA HIS A 732 4.66 -23.19 18.71
C HIS A 732 6.12 -22.72 18.63
N LYS A 733 7.04 -23.63 18.27
CA LYS A 733 8.50 -23.37 18.25
C LYS A 733 8.94 -22.25 17.31
N GLY A 734 8.20 -22.02 16.23
CA GLY A 734 8.50 -20.96 15.25
C GLY A 734 8.23 -19.54 15.76
N GLU A 735 7.51 -19.39 16.88
CA GLU A 735 7.34 -18.11 17.58
C GLU A 735 8.31 -17.98 18.76
N ALA A 736 8.99 -19.05 19.16
CA ALA A 736 9.87 -19.06 20.32
C ALA A 736 11.07 -18.14 20.07
N GLY A 737 11.23 -17.13 20.93
CA GLY A 737 12.25 -16.09 20.76
C GLY A 737 11.97 -15.15 19.59
N SER A 738 10.70 -15.03 19.16
CA SER A 738 10.29 -14.04 18.17
C SER A 738 10.75 -12.63 18.56
N GLY A 739 11.11 -11.85 17.54
CA GLY A 739 11.77 -10.55 17.70
C GLY A 739 13.20 -10.58 17.17
N THR A 740 14.09 -9.76 17.76
CA THR A 740 15.46 -9.57 17.24
C THR A 740 16.39 -10.75 17.43
N GLU A 741 16.05 -11.69 18.33
CA GLU A 741 16.86 -12.87 18.64
C GLU A 741 16.49 -14.08 17.76
N HIS A 742 15.40 -13.98 17.00
CA HIS A 742 14.91 -15.08 16.18
C HIS A 742 15.81 -15.33 14.96
N LYS A 743 15.93 -16.59 14.51
CA LYS A 743 16.75 -16.92 13.32
C LYS A 743 16.32 -16.15 12.05
N ALA A 744 15.03 -15.85 11.94
CA ALA A 744 14.46 -15.10 10.81
C ALA A 744 14.85 -13.62 10.85
N ALA A 745 15.33 -13.10 11.98
CA ALA A 745 15.77 -11.72 12.19
C ALA A 745 17.27 -11.50 11.87
N SER A 746 17.86 -12.38 11.07
CA SER A 746 19.29 -12.31 10.72
C SER A 746 19.47 -12.49 9.22
N ARG A 747 20.34 -11.67 8.61
CA ARG A 747 20.62 -11.74 7.17
C ARG A 747 21.29 -13.07 6.78
N GLN A 748 22.01 -13.69 7.70
CA GLN A 748 22.73 -14.94 7.47
C GLN A 748 21.83 -16.17 7.56
N THR A 749 20.77 -16.11 8.38
CA THR A 749 19.97 -17.29 8.73
C THR A 749 18.53 -17.23 8.21
N HIS A 750 18.02 -16.06 7.83
CA HIS A 750 16.69 -15.91 7.23
C HIS A 750 16.57 -16.73 5.93
N GLY A 751 15.63 -17.68 5.89
CA GLY A 751 15.41 -18.54 4.72
C GLY A 751 16.51 -19.60 4.49
N ALA A 752 17.47 -19.74 5.41
CA ALA A 752 18.58 -20.69 5.29
C ALA A 752 18.24 -22.11 5.79
N GLY A 753 17.09 -22.29 6.46
CA GLY A 753 16.60 -23.60 6.87
C GLY A 753 16.16 -24.45 5.68
N ASN A 754 15.83 -25.71 5.92
CA ASN A 754 15.47 -26.67 4.86
C ASN A 754 14.20 -27.49 5.15
N ASP A 755 13.33 -26.98 6.02
CA ASP A 755 12.13 -27.66 6.50
C ASP A 755 10.84 -27.23 5.77
N GLY A 756 10.95 -26.37 4.75
CA GLY A 756 9.83 -25.82 3.99
C GLY A 756 8.99 -24.79 4.75
N THR A 757 9.37 -24.42 5.98
CA THR A 757 8.67 -23.37 6.75
C THR A 757 8.92 -21.98 6.14
N LEU A 758 8.15 -20.98 6.56
CA LEU A 758 8.25 -19.63 6.03
C LEU A 758 8.85 -18.68 7.06
N ASP A 759 10.05 -18.15 6.80
CA ASP A 759 10.63 -17.10 7.63
C ASP A 759 9.98 -15.76 7.28
N VAL A 760 9.51 -15.06 8.30
CA VAL A 760 8.92 -13.72 8.20
C VAL A 760 9.76 -12.78 9.06
N CYS A 761 10.15 -11.64 8.50
CA CYS A 761 10.85 -10.60 9.23
C CYS A 761 10.28 -9.22 8.90
N ILE A 762 9.95 -8.42 9.92
CA ILE A 762 9.65 -7.00 9.78
C ILE A 762 10.92 -6.20 10.05
N ASN A 763 11.30 -5.35 9.09
CA ASN A 763 12.47 -4.50 9.13
C ASN A 763 12.02 -3.10 9.55
N VAL A 764 12.30 -2.71 10.79
CA VAL A 764 11.77 -1.52 11.45
C VAL A 764 12.84 -0.43 11.49
N GLU A 765 12.50 0.77 11.04
CA GLU A 765 13.37 1.94 11.09
C GLU A 765 13.90 2.23 12.50
N ILE A 766 15.22 2.42 12.58
CA ILE A 766 15.92 2.80 13.81
C ILE A 766 15.78 4.31 14.04
N ASP A 767 16.18 5.13 13.07
CA ASP A 767 16.17 6.59 13.16
C ASP A 767 15.59 7.22 11.89
N GLN A 768 14.57 8.07 12.06
CA GLN A 768 13.90 8.78 10.97
C GLN A 768 14.78 9.83 10.29
N HIS A 769 15.85 10.26 10.96
CA HIS A 769 16.83 11.22 10.43
C HIS A 769 18.01 10.52 9.73
N ASP A 770 18.07 9.18 9.73
CA ASP A 770 19.08 8.43 9.00
C ASP A 770 18.68 8.34 7.52
N ALA A 771 19.35 9.13 6.67
CA ALA A 771 19.14 9.10 5.23
C ALA A 771 19.48 7.73 4.59
N ASP A 772 20.32 6.90 5.25
CA ASP A 772 20.56 5.52 4.80
C ASP A 772 19.37 4.60 5.13
N GLY A 773 18.42 5.02 5.97
CA GLY A 773 17.22 4.26 6.32
C GLY A 773 17.53 2.90 6.97
N ARG A 774 18.48 2.84 7.91
CA ARG A 774 18.83 1.57 8.59
C ARG A 774 17.66 1.04 9.43
N THR A 775 17.50 -0.27 9.40
CA THR A 775 16.41 -0.97 10.10
C THR A 775 16.93 -2.05 11.05
N GLU A 776 16.22 -2.26 12.15
CA GLU A 776 16.33 -3.43 13.03
C GLU A 776 15.39 -4.55 12.54
N MET A 777 15.83 -5.80 12.64
CA MET A 777 15.09 -6.96 12.14
C MET A 777 14.32 -7.65 13.28
N TYR A 778 13.03 -7.95 13.06
CA TYR A 778 12.18 -8.67 14.01
C TYR A 778 11.52 -9.86 13.32
N GLY A 779 11.83 -11.08 13.76
CA GLY A 779 11.51 -12.29 13.01
C GLY A 779 10.68 -13.33 13.76
N LEU A 780 10.05 -14.21 12.98
CA LEU A 780 9.45 -15.48 13.39
C LEU A 780 9.48 -16.47 12.21
N THR A 781 9.18 -17.74 12.46
CA THR A 781 8.99 -18.76 11.43
C THR A 781 7.56 -19.31 11.48
N VAL A 782 6.85 -19.27 10.36
CA VAL A 782 5.50 -19.85 10.20
C VAL A 782 5.64 -21.32 9.76
N PRO A 783 5.06 -22.28 10.51
CA PRO A 783 5.21 -23.70 10.21
C PRO A 783 4.38 -24.11 8.99
N LEU A 784 4.77 -25.20 8.35
CA LEU A 784 3.93 -25.88 7.37
C LEU A 784 2.60 -26.35 8.02
N LEU A 785 1.61 -26.63 7.17
CA LEU A 785 0.39 -27.32 7.58
C LEU A 785 0.47 -28.77 7.09
N ASP A 786 0.41 -29.70 8.04
CA ASP A 786 0.16 -31.12 7.84
C ASP A 786 -1.20 -31.45 8.46
N TYR A 787 -2.27 -31.14 7.72
CA TYR A 787 -3.61 -31.22 8.27
C TYR A 787 -4.05 -32.68 8.46
N VAL A 788 -4.33 -33.04 9.72
CA VAL A 788 -4.93 -34.30 10.10
C VAL A 788 -6.34 -34.05 10.62
N LYS A 789 -7.34 -34.67 10.00
CA LYS A 789 -8.73 -34.54 10.45
C LYS A 789 -8.90 -35.15 11.84
N ARG A 790 -9.16 -34.32 12.85
CA ARG A 790 -9.41 -34.73 14.24
C ARG A 790 -10.92 -34.79 14.55
N GLN A 791 -11.33 -35.71 15.43
CA GLN A 791 -12.65 -35.64 16.06
C GLN A 791 -12.61 -34.57 17.15
N GLU A 792 -13.15 -33.40 16.84
CA GLU A 792 -13.32 -32.33 17.82
C GLU A 792 -14.63 -32.55 18.60
N PRO A 793 -14.69 -32.25 19.90
CA PRO A 793 -15.93 -32.36 20.66
C PRO A 793 -17.05 -31.54 20.01
N ASP A 794 -18.22 -32.15 19.86
CA ASP A 794 -19.40 -31.48 19.29
C ASP A 794 -19.72 -30.23 20.10
N THR A 795 -19.77 -29.09 19.42
CA THR A 795 -20.21 -27.84 20.02
C THR A 795 -21.74 -27.91 20.14
N PRO A 796 -22.35 -27.66 21.32
CA PRO A 796 -23.79 -27.60 21.42
C PRO A 796 -24.34 -26.50 20.50
N PRO A 797 -25.53 -26.68 19.87
CA PRO A 797 -26.07 -25.71 18.93
C PRO A 797 -26.27 -24.34 19.59
N SER A 798 -25.88 -23.31 18.86
CA SER A 798 -25.98 -21.89 19.22
C SER A 798 -27.34 -21.53 19.82
N THR A 799 -27.38 -21.20 21.10
CA THR A 799 -28.44 -20.36 21.69
C THR A 799 -27.90 -18.94 21.88
N ALA A 800 -27.91 -18.12 20.83
CA ALA A 800 -27.90 -16.65 20.98
C ALA A 800 -28.22 -15.95 19.64
N SER A 801 -29.52 -15.75 19.38
CA SER A 801 -30.00 -14.46 18.92
C SER A 801 -30.00 -13.50 20.12
N GLN A 802 -29.11 -12.51 20.14
CA GLN A 802 -29.31 -11.18 20.77
C GLN A 802 -28.16 -10.24 20.45
#